data_AF-A4ERM8-F1
#
_entry.id   AF-A4ERM8-F1
#
_cell.length_a   1.000
_cell.length_b   1.000
_cell.length_c   1.000
_cell.angle_alpha   90.00
_cell.angle_beta   90.00
_cell.angle_gamma   90.00
#
_symmetry.space_group_name_H-M   'P 1'
#
loop_
_entity.id
_entity.type
_entity.pdbx_description
1 polymer ?
#
loop_
_entity_poly.entity_id
_entity_poly.type
_entity_poly.pdbx_seq_one_letter_code
_entity_poly.pdbx_strand_id
1 'polypeptide(L)'
;MTSDAQGNRPLSEEELQELVASSDAGARNPIGAVGLSLAIIAVSWSVFQVVLASPLANYLLPGAVNNNSRLIHLAFALCLGFMAYPAMGRESRNLVSFALGHLGTSIALGAFSTAVFIALVPGISLTVAISAGAIIALALVLPTFLNATGHASPLERVTSAIGVFLAIALLSFSGFSLMGQYLTGGSSDTLQWICILSALAVAALMLLSYLRQWSDPEDNFIPLQDWVLAAAGVYVAIYGYLNYQKIVDSGGLADDIDKFFALAGLLILFEAARRALGPAMAIIATIFLAYVFFGSSEYVPEVIRWKGASLKKAMSHMWITSEGVFGIALGVSTKFVFLFVLFGALLDKAGAGNYFIKMAFGALGHLKGGPAKAAVVGSAATGLISGSSIANVVTTGTFTIPLMKRVGFSSEQAGSVEVASSVNGQIMPPVMGAAAFLMVEYVGISYVEVITHAFLPAAISYIALVYIVHLEAVKRNMPTLGNRVVSMGRTIGGMALFFAGFAALCYGVQYPVKWVIALMPNASGLVLSLMVVAAYIALLKLAAGVEDLIPDDPNAKEVELPEVGKIYKAGLHYLLPIIVLVYFLMIEQKSPGLSAFWATALLFVILLTQKPLKALFRGQSNLGQNFVDGVADLWAGLIDGARNMIGIALATATAGVIVGTVTLTGVGQVMADLVEFLSGGNLILMLIMVGLLSLVLGMGLPTTANYIVVSSLMAGVVVELGAQSGLIVPLIAVHLFVFYFGIMADVTPPVGLASFAAAAVSGGDAIRTGFVAFFYSLRTVALPFVFIFNTDLLLIDVTWTQGILVAISATIAILVFTAGTMGYFLTRSRIYESLLLIFVAFALFRPDFFMNRIMPPHSAVAPLELVQALESAEAGQELRLTIQGPDFDTSEIVSTTLVVTIPESGDGAAIAEATGLVLLPEETRMVLDAPGFGTPAEKKLESFDFYGDAPVEVIEILAPADQLPKELIFIPALLLLALVAMMQRGRARMTEEGVPA
;
A
#
# COMPACT_ATOMS: atom_id res chain seq x y z
N MET A 1 45.86 -12.49 -16.01
CA MET A 1 44.61 -12.79 -16.75
C MET A 1 44.02 -14.06 -16.16
N THR A 2 42.68 -14.11 -16.05
CA THR A 2 41.80 -15.14 -15.44
C THR A 2 41.59 -15.09 -13.93
N SER A 3 40.62 -14.27 -13.49
CA SER A 3 39.42 -14.72 -12.75
C SER A 3 38.54 -13.52 -12.36
N ASP A 4 37.82 -12.93 -13.31
CA ASP A 4 36.73 -11.95 -13.08
C ASP A 4 35.57 -12.31 -14.02
N ALA A 5 35.05 -13.53 -13.89
CA ALA A 5 33.85 -13.95 -14.62
C ALA A 5 32.68 -14.00 -13.63
N GLN A 6 31.80 -13.00 -13.76
CA GLN A 6 30.43 -12.91 -13.21
C GLN A 6 30.31 -12.84 -11.68
N GLY A 7 30.23 -11.61 -11.15
CA GLY A 7 29.71 -11.40 -9.80
C GLY A 7 29.99 -10.06 -9.13
N ASN A 8 29.89 -8.92 -9.83
CA ASN A 8 29.69 -7.60 -9.17
C ASN A 8 29.50 -6.40 -10.11
N ARG A 9 28.97 -6.58 -11.34
CA ARG A 9 28.63 -5.40 -12.16
C ARG A 9 27.23 -4.88 -11.75
N PRO A 10 27.04 -3.56 -11.59
CA PRO A 10 25.71 -2.98 -11.56
C PRO A 10 24.95 -3.43 -12.82
N LEU A 11 23.70 -3.83 -12.64
CA LEU A 11 22.82 -4.22 -13.73
C LEU A 11 22.52 -2.99 -14.61
N SER A 12 22.36 -3.17 -15.93
CA SER A 12 21.91 -2.10 -16.83
C SER A 12 20.48 -1.68 -16.48
N GLU A 13 20.03 -0.51 -16.94
CA GLU A 13 18.64 -0.06 -16.73
C GLU A 13 17.62 -1.07 -17.27
N GLU A 14 17.89 -1.67 -18.42
CA GLU A 14 17.07 -2.73 -19.01
C GLU A 14 17.11 -4.01 -18.15
N GLU A 15 18.28 -4.41 -17.64
CA GLU A 15 18.44 -5.56 -16.73
C GLU A 15 17.80 -5.30 -15.36
N LEU A 16 17.71 -4.04 -14.91
CA LEU A 16 17.04 -3.64 -13.67
C LEU A 16 15.52 -3.61 -13.84
N GLN A 17 15.03 -3.09 -14.96
CA GLN A 17 13.62 -3.19 -15.34
C GLN A 17 13.20 -4.66 -15.53
N GLU A 18 14.07 -5.49 -16.11
CA GLU A 18 13.88 -6.93 -16.24
C GLU A 18 13.98 -7.63 -14.88
N LEU A 19 14.89 -7.22 -14.00
CA LEU A 19 14.98 -7.75 -12.64
C LEU A 19 13.76 -7.40 -11.80
N VAL A 20 13.06 -6.32 -12.12
CA VAL A 20 11.84 -5.86 -11.41
C VAL A 20 10.59 -6.49 -11.98
N ALA A 21 10.52 -6.62 -13.31
CA ALA A 21 9.62 -7.56 -13.96
C ALA A 21 9.83 -8.98 -13.39
N SER A 22 11.06 -9.32 -12.96
CA SER A 22 11.37 -10.58 -12.29
C SER A 22 11.13 -10.60 -10.78
N SER A 23 11.20 -9.45 -10.09
CA SER A 23 11.01 -9.36 -8.63
C SER A 23 9.53 -9.41 -8.24
N ASP A 24 8.64 -8.94 -9.13
CA ASP A 24 7.19 -9.16 -9.03
C ASP A 24 6.76 -10.46 -9.75
N ALA A 25 7.54 -11.54 -9.56
CA ALA A 25 7.24 -12.91 -9.95
C ALA A 25 7.47 -13.33 -11.42
N GLY A 26 8.36 -12.65 -12.16
CA GLY A 26 8.98 -13.23 -13.36
C GLY A 26 8.25 -12.93 -14.67
N ALA A 27 7.71 -11.73 -14.87
CA ALA A 27 6.89 -11.40 -16.04
C ALA A 27 7.59 -11.76 -17.37
N ARG A 28 6.86 -12.45 -18.25
CA ARG A 28 7.29 -12.83 -19.59
C ARG A 28 7.39 -11.60 -20.49
N ASN A 29 8.37 -11.63 -21.39
CA ASN A 29 8.48 -10.62 -22.44
C ASN A 29 8.54 -11.29 -23.84
N PRO A 30 7.48 -12.01 -24.24
CA PRO A 30 7.50 -12.76 -25.48
C PRO A 30 7.56 -11.80 -26.67
N ILE A 31 8.43 -12.08 -27.64
CA ILE A 31 8.57 -11.32 -28.88
C ILE A 31 7.65 -11.87 -29.99
N GLY A 32 7.38 -11.06 -31.01
CA GLY A 32 6.58 -11.47 -32.17
C GLY A 32 5.06 -11.50 -31.90
N ALA A 33 4.35 -12.46 -32.48
CA ALA A 33 2.88 -12.50 -32.46
C ALA A 33 2.28 -12.66 -31.05
N VAL A 34 2.98 -13.36 -30.16
CA VAL A 34 2.57 -13.56 -28.75
C VAL A 34 2.75 -12.27 -27.94
N GLY A 35 3.85 -11.55 -28.16
CA GLY A 35 4.04 -10.22 -27.58
C GLY A 35 2.96 -9.24 -28.05
N LEU A 36 2.62 -9.30 -29.34
CA LEU A 36 1.57 -8.46 -29.91
C LEU A 36 0.19 -8.78 -29.32
N SER A 37 -0.16 -10.04 -29.06
CA SER A 37 -1.44 -10.38 -28.45
C SER A 37 -1.56 -9.87 -27.01
N LEU A 38 -0.50 -10.02 -26.21
CA LEU A 38 -0.41 -9.42 -24.87
C LEU A 38 -0.57 -7.90 -24.91
N ALA A 39 0.14 -7.23 -25.82
CA ALA A 39 0.04 -5.80 -26.03
C ALA A 39 -1.38 -5.37 -26.41
N ILE A 40 -2.05 -6.09 -27.32
CA ILE A 40 -3.43 -5.79 -27.72
C ILE A 40 -4.40 -5.92 -26.54
N ILE A 41 -4.27 -6.97 -25.72
CA ILE A 41 -5.15 -7.16 -24.55
C ILE A 41 -4.91 -6.05 -23.52
N ALA A 42 -3.64 -5.72 -23.24
CA ALA A 42 -3.25 -4.64 -22.35
C ALA A 42 -3.79 -3.27 -22.80
N VAL A 43 -3.60 -2.94 -24.07
CA VAL A 43 -4.13 -1.70 -24.67
C VAL A 43 -5.66 -1.70 -24.64
N SER A 44 -6.30 -2.84 -24.92
CA SER A 44 -7.77 -2.96 -24.86
C SER A 44 -8.30 -2.69 -23.45
N TRP A 45 -7.62 -3.18 -22.42
CA TRP A 45 -7.98 -2.88 -21.03
C TRP A 45 -7.82 -1.40 -20.72
N SER A 46 -6.69 -0.79 -21.10
CA SER A 46 -6.44 0.65 -20.91
C SER A 46 -7.49 1.51 -21.62
N VAL A 47 -7.81 1.20 -22.87
CA VAL A 47 -8.86 1.90 -23.63
C VAL A 47 -10.23 1.70 -22.99
N PHE A 48 -10.58 0.49 -22.57
CA PHE A 48 -11.84 0.22 -21.87
C PHE A 48 -11.99 1.10 -20.62
N GLN A 49 -10.94 1.24 -19.82
CA GLN A 49 -10.97 2.04 -18.59
C GLN A 49 -11.07 3.55 -18.87
N VAL A 50 -10.35 4.04 -19.88
CA VAL A 50 -10.49 5.44 -20.33
C VAL A 50 -11.91 5.72 -20.83
N VAL A 51 -12.50 4.80 -21.61
CA VAL A 51 -13.89 4.93 -22.08
C VAL A 51 -14.88 4.88 -20.92
N LEU A 52 -14.71 3.94 -19.98
CA LEU A 52 -15.57 3.77 -18.81
C LEU A 52 -15.61 5.04 -17.94
N ALA A 53 -14.48 5.74 -17.79
CA ALA A 53 -14.38 6.97 -17.02
C ALA A 53 -14.82 8.23 -17.78
N SER A 54 -14.94 8.13 -19.11
CA SER A 54 -15.29 9.27 -19.95
C SER A 54 -16.76 9.67 -19.78
N PRO A 55 -17.11 10.95 -20.01
CA PRO A 55 -18.51 11.36 -20.15
C PRO A 55 -19.27 10.63 -21.26
N LEU A 56 -18.55 9.95 -22.16
CA LEU A 56 -19.10 9.21 -23.29
C LEU A 56 -19.44 7.75 -22.95
N ALA A 57 -19.13 7.27 -21.73
CA ALA A 57 -19.30 5.87 -21.33
C ALA A 57 -20.73 5.35 -21.60
N ASN A 58 -21.76 6.13 -21.26
CA ASN A 58 -23.16 5.73 -21.45
C ASN A 58 -23.62 5.73 -22.92
N TYR A 59 -22.85 6.36 -23.82
CA TYR A 59 -23.13 6.38 -25.25
C TYR A 59 -22.34 5.30 -26.01
N LEU A 60 -21.15 4.96 -25.52
CA LEU A 60 -20.24 4.02 -26.17
C LEU A 60 -20.36 2.59 -25.64
N LEU A 61 -20.73 2.43 -24.36
CA LEU A 61 -20.85 1.13 -23.71
C LEU A 61 -22.31 0.83 -23.35
N PRO A 62 -22.77 -0.43 -23.53
CA PRO A 62 -24.08 -0.85 -23.03
C PRO A 62 -24.18 -0.62 -21.50
N GLY A 63 -25.36 -0.21 -21.00
CA GLY A 63 -25.56 0.02 -19.56
C GLY A 63 -25.22 -1.20 -18.69
N ALA A 64 -25.47 -2.41 -19.20
CA ALA A 64 -25.10 -3.65 -18.52
C ALA A 64 -23.57 -3.80 -18.33
N VAL A 65 -22.77 -3.33 -19.29
CA VAL A 65 -21.30 -3.31 -19.22
C VAL A 65 -20.81 -2.28 -18.21
N ASN A 66 -21.40 -1.08 -18.19
CA ASN A 66 -21.05 -0.05 -17.21
C ASN A 66 -21.34 -0.51 -15.77
N ASN A 67 -22.51 -1.10 -15.54
CA ASN A 67 -22.94 -1.58 -14.22
C ASN A 67 -22.12 -2.78 -13.73
N ASN A 68 -21.58 -3.60 -14.64
CA ASN A 68 -20.79 -4.79 -14.32
C ASN A 68 -19.29 -4.61 -14.64
N SER A 69 -18.81 -3.37 -14.67
CA SER A 69 -17.42 -3.05 -15.02
C SER A 69 -16.37 -3.75 -14.16
N ARG A 70 -16.68 -4.06 -12.88
CA ARG A 70 -15.80 -4.82 -11.97
C ARG A 70 -15.48 -6.22 -12.49
N LEU A 71 -16.49 -6.90 -13.04
CA LEU A 71 -16.36 -8.26 -13.60
C LEU A 71 -15.42 -8.26 -14.81
N ILE A 72 -15.58 -7.27 -15.68
CA ILE A 72 -14.77 -7.10 -16.90
C ILE A 72 -13.33 -6.70 -16.54
N HIS A 73 -13.16 -5.80 -15.56
CA HIS A 73 -11.85 -5.41 -15.06
C HIS A 73 -11.07 -6.60 -14.50
N LEU A 74 -11.72 -7.45 -13.69
CA LEU A 74 -11.09 -8.68 -13.18
C LEU A 74 -10.79 -9.68 -14.29
N ALA A 75 -11.65 -9.79 -15.30
CA ALA A 75 -11.41 -10.67 -16.45
C ALA A 75 -10.12 -10.30 -17.20
N PHE A 76 -9.87 -9.01 -17.45
CA PHE A 76 -8.61 -8.54 -18.01
C PHE A 76 -7.43 -8.85 -17.11
N ALA A 77 -7.55 -8.59 -15.81
CA ALA A 77 -6.50 -8.84 -14.83
C ALA A 77 -6.13 -10.33 -14.74
N LEU A 78 -7.10 -11.24 -14.73
CA LEU A 78 -6.86 -12.69 -14.75
C LEU A 78 -6.21 -13.14 -16.06
N CYS A 79 -6.72 -12.67 -17.20
CA CYS A 79 -6.19 -12.99 -18.51
C CYS A 79 -4.71 -12.63 -18.63
N LEU A 80 -4.39 -11.35 -18.34
CA LEU A 80 -3.02 -10.86 -18.36
C LEU A 80 -2.18 -11.47 -17.23
N GLY A 81 -2.76 -11.76 -16.07
CA GLY A 81 -2.09 -12.45 -14.97
C GLY A 81 -1.48 -13.78 -15.40
N PHE A 82 -2.25 -14.63 -16.07
CA PHE A 82 -1.76 -15.93 -16.55
C PHE A 82 -0.85 -15.82 -17.78
N MET A 83 -1.14 -14.89 -18.67
CA MET A 83 -0.36 -14.74 -19.91
C MET A 83 0.99 -14.06 -19.66
N ALA A 84 1.02 -13.02 -18.82
CA ALA A 84 2.21 -12.24 -18.52
C ALA A 84 3.07 -12.87 -17.42
N TYR A 85 2.49 -13.58 -16.43
CA TYR A 85 3.29 -14.13 -15.32
C TYR A 85 3.39 -15.67 -15.40
N PRO A 86 4.61 -16.23 -15.39
CA PRO A 86 4.82 -17.66 -15.41
C PRO A 86 4.38 -18.30 -14.09
N ALA A 87 4.12 -19.61 -14.14
CA ALA A 87 3.71 -20.34 -12.93
C ALA A 87 4.79 -20.36 -11.83
N MET A 88 6.07 -20.35 -12.20
CA MET A 88 7.23 -20.33 -11.27
C MET A 88 8.35 -19.47 -11.85
N GLY A 89 9.09 -18.75 -11.01
CA GLY A 89 10.27 -17.96 -11.40
C GLY A 89 11.54 -18.82 -11.56
N ARG A 90 12.54 -18.36 -12.33
CA ARG A 90 13.70 -19.15 -12.79
C ARG A 90 14.51 -19.83 -11.67
N GLU A 91 14.83 -19.13 -10.58
CA GLU A 91 15.55 -19.72 -9.44
C GLU A 91 14.66 -20.65 -8.61
N SER A 92 13.40 -20.27 -8.39
CA SER A 92 12.42 -21.11 -7.70
C SER A 92 12.14 -22.41 -8.46
N ARG A 93 12.17 -22.40 -9.80
CA ARG A 93 12.06 -23.62 -10.62
C ARG A 93 13.21 -24.55 -10.34
N ASN A 94 14.44 -24.07 -10.28
CA ASN A 94 15.60 -24.90 -10.00
C ASN A 94 15.54 -25.46 -8.56
N LEU A 95 15.21 -24.62 -7.58
CA LEU A 95 15.13 -25.02 -6.17
C LEU A 95 13.95 -25.97 -5.88
N VAL A 96 12.75 -25.69 -6.42
CA VAL A 96 11.55 -26.51 -6.25
C VAL A 96 11.67 -27.79 -7.07
N SER A 97 12.22 -27.74 -8.28
CA SER A 97 12.52 -28.94 -9.07
C SER A 97 13.52 -29.83 -8.32
N PHE A 98 14.55 -29.25 -7.70
CA PHE A 98 15.49 -29.94 -6.84
C PHE A 98 14.80 -30.52 -5.59
N ALA A 99 14.07 -29.70 -4.82
CA ALA A 99 13.44 -30.09 -3.55
C ALA A 99 12.28 -31.09 -3.73
N LEU A 100 11.32 -30.83 -4.62
CA LEU A 100 10.26 -31.78 -4.96
C LEU A 100 10.84 -33.03 -5.59
N GLY A 101 11.87 -32.87 -6.41
CA GLY A 101 12.62 -33.96 -7.01
C GLY A 101 13.15 -34.99 -6.00
N HIS A 102 13.91 -34.50 -5.03
CA HIS A 102 14.47 -35.31 -3.97
C HIS A 102 13.41 -35.79 -2.97
N LEU A 103 12.40 -34.98 -2.65
CA LEU A 103 11.30 -35.36 -1.77
C LEU A 103 10.43 -36.45 -2.41
N GLY A 104 10.07 -36.31 -3.68
CA GLY A 104 9.32 -37.28 -4.46
C GLY A 104 10.08 -38.60 -4.62
N THR A 105 11.39 -38.53 -4.89
CA THR A 105 12.27 -39.71 -4.90
C THR A 105 12.33 -40.40 -3.54
N SER A 106 12.41 -39.63 -2.46
CA SER A 106 12.41 -40.17 -1.09
C SER A 106 11.09 -40.87 -0.75
N ILE A 107 9.95 -40.26 -1.12
CA ILE A 107 8.62 -40.85 -0.89
C ILE A 107 8.44 -42.12 -1.74
N ALA A 108 8.86 -42.11 -3.00
CA ALA A 108 8.75 -43.25 -3.91
C ALA A 108 9.64 -44.43 -3.49
N LEU A 109 10.91 -44.18 -3.14
CA LEU A 109 11.79 -45.20 -2.59
C LEU A 109 11.29 -45.72 -1.25
N GLY A 110 10.71 -44.85 -0.42
CA GLY A 110 10.13 -45.23 0.86
C GLY A 110 8.95 -46.17 0.68
N ALA A 111 8.04 -45.83 -0.21
CA ALA A 111 6.88 -46.66 -0.56
C ALA A 111 7.29 -47.99 -1.22
N PHE A 112 8.24 -47.97 -2.15
CA PHE A 112 8.77 -49.18 -2.80
C PHE A 112 9.46 -50.10 -1.80
N SER A 113 10.33 -49.56 -0.95
CA SER A 113 11.04 -50.34 0.07
C SER A 113 10.07 -50.92 1.10
N THR A 114 9.05 -50.16 1.49
CA THR A 114 7.96 -50.64 2.37
C THR A 114 7.20 -51.80 1.72
N ALA A 115 6.83 -51.69 0.45
CA ALA A 115 6.13 -52.74 -0.29
C ALA A 115 6.98 -54.01 -0.43
N VAL A 116 8.28 -53.86 -0.70
CA VAL A 116 9.24 -54.97 -0.76
C VAL A 116 9.38 -55.67 0.60
N PHE A 117 9.44 -54.92 1.70
CA PHE A 117 9.49 -55.49 3.05
C PHE A 117 8.25 -56.31 3.40
N ILE A 118 7.07 -55.80 3.03
CA ILE A 118 5.80 -56.51 3.25
C ILE A 118 5.73 -57.79 2.39
N ALA A 119 6.26 -57.75 1.16
CA ALA A 119 6.25 -58.91 0.26
C ALA A 119 7.27 -59.99 0.66
N LEU A 120 8.46 -59.60 1.12
CA LEU A 120 9.55 -60.52 1.46
C LEU A 120 9.45 -61.10 2.87
N VAL A 121 8.77 -60.41 3.80
CA VAL A 121 8.64 -60.85 5.20
C VAL A 121 7.15 -60.94 5.58
N PRO A 122 6.49 -62.07 5.27
CA PRO A 122 5.10 -62.29 5.65
C PRO A 122 4.92 -62.19 7.18
N GLY A 123 4.08 -61.25 7.64
CA GLY A 123 3.80 -61.02 9.06
C GLY A 123 4.47 -59.80 9.70
N ILE A 124 5.24 -59.01 8.93
CA ILE A 124 5.80 -57.74 9.43
C ILE A 124 4.69 -56.69 9.70
N SER A 125 4.79 -55.96 10.81
CA SER A 125 3.84 -54.88 11.13
C SER A 125 4.04 -53.69 10.19
N LEU A 126 2.95 -53.09 9.71
CA LEU A 126 2.96 -51.98 8.75
C LEU A 126 3.82 -50.79 9.22
N THR A 127 3.79 -50.46 10.51
CA THR A 127 4.60 -49.38 11.09
C THR A 127 6.10 -49.64 10.98
N VAL A 128 6.54 -50.87 11.20
CA VAL A 128 7.95 -51.29 11.04
C VAL A 128 8.36 -51.29 9.57
N ALA A 129 7.48 -51.75 8.68
CA ALA A 129 7.76 -51.73 7.24
C ALA A 129 7.88 -50.28 6.70
N ILE A 130 6.98 -49.37 7.12
CA ILE A 130 7.03 -47.94 6.76
C ILE A 130 8.31 -47.30 7.31
N SER A 131 8.66 -47.57 8.57
CA SER A 131 9.85 -46.99 9.21
C SER A 131 11.14 -47.47 8.53
N ALA A 132 11.25 -48.77 8.23
CA ALA A 132 12.38 -49.33 7.51
C ALA A 132 12.48 -48.78 6.07
N GLY A 133 11.34 -48.66 5.37
CA GLY A 133 11.29 -48.08 4.04
C GLY A 133 11.72 -46.61 4.03
N ALA A 134 11.26 -45.81 4.99
CA ALA A 134 11.64 -44.42 5.14
C ALA A 134 13.14 -44.24 5.44
N ILE A 135 13.72 -45.09 6.30
CA ILE A 135 15.16 -45.05 6.63
C ILE A 135 16.01 -45.37 5.39
N ILE A 136 15.63 -46.38 4.60
CA ILE A 136 16.35 -46.77 3.38
C ILE A 136 16.25 -45.66 2.33
N ALA A 137 15.07 -45.07 2.16
CA ALA A 137 14.89 -43.94 1.26
C ALA A 137 15.73 -42.73 1.66
N LEU A 138 15.75 -42.38 2.95
CA LEU A 138 16.56 -41.30 3.47
C LEU A 138 18.06 -41.58 3.24
N ALA A 139 18.53 -42.80 3.54
CA ALA A 139 19.93 -43.19 3.37
C ALA A 139 20.40 -43.14 1.91
N LEU A 140 19.52 -43.46 0.95
CA LEU A 140 19.83 -43.45 -0.48
C LEU A 140 19.81 -42.03 -1.08
N VAL A 141 19.02 -41.10 -0.51
CA VAL A 141 18.90 -39.72 -0.99
C VAL A 141 19.83 -38.75 -0.23
N LEU A 142 20.28 -39.09 0.98
CA LEU A 142 21.18 -38.27 1.81
C LEU A 142 22.48 -37.83 1.11
N PRO A 143 23.18 -38.66 0.32
CA PRO A 143 24.40 -38.24 -0.39
C PRO A 143 24.14 -37.14 -1.44
N THR A 144 22.94 -37.13 -2.04
CA THR A 144 22.55 -36.08 -3.01
C THR A 144 22.16 -34.77 -2.32
N PHE A 145 21.60 -34.80 -1.11
CA PHE A 145 21.34 -33.61 -0.28
C PHE A 145 22.62 -32.91 0.19
N LEU A 146 23.71 -33.66 0.38
CA LEU A 146 24.98 -33.15 0.88
C LEU A 146 25.89 -32.60 -0.24
N ASN A 147 25.46 -32.65 -1.50
CA ASN A 147 26.23 -32.12 -2.63
C ASN A 147 26.08 -30.58 -2.71
N ALA A 148 27.12 -29.86 -2.29
CA ALA A 148 27.09 -28.42 -2.03
C ALA A 148 27.06 -27.49 -3.27
N THR A 149 26.88 -28.04 -4.48
CA THR A 149 26.95 -27.26 -5.74
C THR A 149 25.60 -26.68 -6.17
N GLY A 150 24.48 -27.14 -5.59
CA GLY A 150 23.13 -26.67 -5.93
C GLY A 150 22.66 -27.05 -7.35
N HIS A 151 23.39 -27.92 -8.07
CA HIS A 151 23.08 -28.31 -9.44
C HIS A 151 23.01 -29.84 -9.56
N ALA A 152 21.82 -30.37 -9.88
CA ALA A 152 21.63 -31.79 -10.13
C ALA A 152 22.28 -32.22 -11.46
N SER A 153 22.98 -33.35 -11.47
CA SER A 153 23.52 -34.02 -12.66
C SER A 153 22.40 -34.59 -13.54
N PRO A 154 22.61 -34.83 -14.85
CA PRO A 154 21.59 -35.38 -15.75
C PRO A 154 20.98 -36.71 -15.28
N LEU A 155 21.75 -37.53 -14.56
CA LEU A 155 21.28 -38.79 -14.00
C LEU A 155 20.38 -38.56 -12.77
N GLU A 156 20.81 -37.73 -11.81
CA GLU A 156 20.03 -37.35 -10.62
C GLU A 156 18.70 -36.71 -11.01
N ARG A 157 18.75 -35.94 -12.10
CA ARG A 157 17.63 -35.29 -12.77
C ARG A 157 16.57 -36.28 -13.29
N VAL A 158 16.99 -37.33 -14.00
CA VAL A 158 16.06 -38.36 -14.51
C VAL A 158 15.50 -39.20 -13.36
N THR A 159 16.32 -39.58 -12.39
CA THR A 159 15.87 -40.36 -11.22
C THR A 159 14.88 -39.58 -10.36
N SER A 160 15.10 -38.28 -10.24
CA SER A 160 14.23 -37.32 -9.55
C SER A 160 12.84 -37.22 -10.20
N ALA A 161 12.78 -37.07 -11.52
CA ALA A 161 11.53 -36.98 -12.28
C ALA A 161 10.67 -38.25 -12.13
N ILE A 162 11.31 -39.42 -12.15
CA ILE A 162 10.63 -40.71 -11.95
C ILE A 162 10.10 -40.83 -10.51
N GLY A 163 10.87 -40.39 -9.52
CA GLY A 163 10.47 -40.39 -8.11
C GLY A 163 9.24 -39.51 -7.84
N VAL A 164 9.23 -38.27 -8.34
CA VAL A 164 8.10 -37.34 -8.21
C VAL A 164 6.83 -37.90 -8.85
N PHE A 165 6.94 -38.48 -10.05
CA PHE A 165 5.81 -39.10 -10.73
C PHE A 165 5.17 -40.21 -9.88
N LEU A 166 5.98 -41.10 -9.31
CA LEU A 166 5.50 -42.18 -8.45
C LEU A 166 4.86 -41.66 -7.16
N ALA A 167 5.45 -40.65 -6.51
CA ALA A 167 4.91 -40.05 -5.29
C ALA A 167 3.56 -39.35 -5.52
N ILE A 168 3.44 -38.56 -6.60
CA ILE A 168 2.18 -37.89 -6.95
C ILE A 168 1.11 -38.92 -7.32
N ALA A 169 1.46 -39.98 -8.05
CA ALA A 169 0.51 -41.05 -8.36
C ALA A 169 -0.01 -41.74 -7.09
N LEU A 170 0.86 -42.02 -6.11
CA LEU A 170 0.49 -42.65 -4.84
C LEU A 170 -0.32 -41.73 -3.91
N LEU A 171 0.06 -40.45 -3.80
CA LEU A 171 -0.65 -39.46 -2.99
C LEU A 171 -2.02 -39.13 -3.59
N SER A 172 -2.10 -39.00 -4.91
CA SER A 172 -3.37 -38.79 -5.62
C SER A 172 -4.29 -39.99 -5.47
N PHE A 173 -3.76 -41.22 -5.58
CA PHE A 173 -4.52 -42.44 -5.29
C PHE A 173 -5.11 -42.44 -3.87
N SER A 174 -4.29 -42.07 -2.88
CA SER A 174 -4.69 -42.05 -1.46
C SER A 174 -5.69 -40.93 -1.13
N GLY A 175 -5.48 -39.73 -1.66
CA GLY A 175 -6.36 -38.58 -1.45
C GLY A 175 -7.72 -38.77 -2.12
N PHE A 176 -7.76 -39.35 -3.32
CA PHE A 176 -9.02 -39.66 -4.01
C PHE A 176 -9.75 -40.87 -3.40
N SER A 177 -9.05 -41.86 -2.83
CA SER A 177 -9.74 -42.94 -2.11
C SER A 177 -10.43 -42.42 -0.84
N LEU A 178 -9.80 -41.48 -0.14
CA LEU A 178 -10.37 -40.76 1.01
C LEU A 178 -11.55 -39.87 0.61
N MET A 179 -11.40 -39.07 -0.45
CA MET A 179 -12.47 -38.22 -0.98
C MET A 179 -13.66 -39.03 -1.49
N GLY A 180 -13.40 -40.15 -2.19
CA GLY A 180 -14.44 -41.08 -2.65
C GLY A 180 -15.21 -41.70 -1.50
N GLN A 181 -14.53 -42.13 -0.43
CA GLN A 181 -15.20 -42.59 0.79
C GLN A 181 -16.07 -41.51 1.44
N TYR A 182 -15.58 -40.27 1.49
CA TYR A 182 -16.31 -39.14 2.10
C TYR A 182 -17.52 -38.68 1.27
N LEU A 183 -17.42 -38.68 -0.06
CA LEU A 183 -18.47 -38.16 -0.95
C LEU A 183 -19.58 -39.18 -1.28
N THR A 184 -19.26 -40.48 -1.39
CA THR A 184 -20.24 -41.49 -1.86
C THR A 184 -20.62 -42.53 -0.82
N GLY A 185 -20.08 -42.47 0.40
CA GLY A 185 -20.44 -43.39 1.48
C GLY A 185 -20.09 -44.87 1.20
N GLY A 186 -19.29 -45.14 0.17
CA GLY A 186 -18.91 -46.48 -0.27
C GLY A 186 -18.04 -46.47 -1.53
N SER A 187 -17.23 -47.52 -1.70
CA SER A 187 -16.30 -47.71 -2.82
C SER A 187 -17.01 -48.30 -4.04
N SER A 188 -17.33 -47.49 -5.05
CA SER A 188 -17.67 -48.02 -6.37
C SER A 188 -16.40 -48.15 -7.23
N ASP A 189 -16.15 -49.36 -7.75
CA ASP A 189 -14.94 -49.69 -8.52
C ASP A 189 -14.74 -48.75 -9.72
N THR A 190 -15.82 -48.28 -10.34
CA THR A 190 -15.79 -47.39 -11.51
C THR A 190 -15.27 -46.00 -11.19
N LEU A 191 -15.69 -45.40 -10.08
CA LEU A 191 -15.19 -44.08 -9.63
C LEU A 191 -13.70 -44.19 -9.25
N GLN A 192 -13.31 -45.29 -8.61
CA GLN A 192 -11.91 -45.53 -8.28
C GLN A 192 -11.03 -45.62 -9.54
N TRP A 193 -11.48 -46.31 -10.59
CA TRP A 193 -10.77 -46.35 -11.88
C TRP A 193 -10.72 -45.00 -12.60
N ILE A 194 -11.81 -44.23 -12.59
CA ILE A 194 -11.83 -42.87 -13.16
C ILE A 194 -10.84 -41.97 -12.40
N CYS A 195 -10.79 -42.07 -11.07
CA CYS A 195 -9.86 -41.36 -10.21
C CYS A 195 -8.40 -41.78 -10.45
N ILE A 196 -8.11 -43.06 -10.66
CA ILE A 196 -6.77 -43.55 -11.00
C ILE A 196 -6.33 -43.00 -12.36
N LEU A 197 -7.21 -43.04 -13.36
CA LEU A 197 -6.90 -42.54 -14.70
C LEU A 197 -6.69 -41.02 -14.71
N SER A 198 -7.48 -40.26 -13.95
CA SER A 198 -7.30 -38.81 -13.79
C SER A 198 -6.07 -38.47 -12.95
N ALA A 199 -5.74 -39.24 -11.91
CA ALA A 199 -4.49 -39.11 -11.15
C ALA A 199 -3.25 -39.40 -12.02
N LEU A 200 -3.30 -40.44 -12.85
CA LEU A 200 -2.25 -40.76 -13.81
C LEU A 200 -2.13 -39.68 -14.91
N ALA A 201 -3.25 -39.10 -15.35
CA ALA A 201 -3.24 -37.99 -16.30
C ALA A 201 -2.62 -36.72 -15.68
N VAL A 202 -2.97 -36.38 -14.43
CA VAL A 202 -2.37 -35.26 -13.70
C VAL A 202 -0.87 -35.51 -13.44
N ALA A 203 -0.50 -36.72 -13.03
CA ALA A 203 0.90 -37.11 -12.84
C ALA A 203 1.69 -37.06 -14.16
N ALA A 204 1.08 -37.49 -15.28
CA ALA A 204 1.69 -37.42 -16.61
C ALA A 204 1.81 -35.97 -17.12
N LEU A 205 0.80 -35.13 -16.90
CA LEU A 205 0.85 -33.70 -17.22
C LEU A 205 1.91 -32.97 -16.39
N MET A 206 2.02 -33.31 -15.10
CA MET A 206 3.07 -32.79 -14.22
C MET A 206 4.46 -33.29 -14.65
N LEU A 207 4.63 -34.57 -14.98
CA LEU A 207 5.87 -35.12 -15.52
C LEU A 207 6.27 -34.45 -16.85
N LEU A 208 5.31 -34.24 -17.76
CA LEU A 208 5.54 -33.52 -19.01
C LEU A 208 5.91 -32.06 -18.76
N SER A 209 5.27 -31.39 -17.80
CA SER A 209 5.64 -30.03 -17.40
C SER A 209 7.04 -29.99 -16.76
N TYR A 210 7.41 -31.00 -15.98
CA TYR A 210 8.69 -31.14 -15.30
C TYR A 210 9.84 -31.44 -16.28
N LEU A 211 9.60 -32.29 -17.27
CA LEU A 211 10.55 -32.57 -18.36
C LEU A 211 10.71 -31.36 -19.30
N ARG A 212 9.62 -30.60 -19.55
CA ARG A 212 9.63 -29.42 -20.42
C ARG A 212 10.27 -28.19 -19.76
N GLN A 213 10.24 -28.10 -18.43
CA GLN A 213 10.86 -27.02 -17.66
C GLN A 213 12.40 -26.96 -17.75
N TRP A 214 13.05 -27.97 -18.36
CA TRP A 214 14.51 -28.04 -18.45
C TRP A 214 15.11 -27.79 -19.84
N SER A 215 14.30 -27.72 -20.89
CA SER A 215 14.82 -27.60 -22.26
C SER A 215 14.87 -26.17 -22.79
N ASP A 216 13.99 -25.26 -22.35
CA ASP A 216 14.00 -23.86 -22.80
C ASP A 216 13.45 -22.88 -21.74
N PRO A 217 13.97 -21.64 -21.66
CA PRO A 217 13.36 -20.57 -20.87
C PRO A 217 11.92 -20.30 -21.37
N GLU A 218 10.93 -20.27 -20.47
CA GLU A 218 9.54 -19.90 -20.79
C GLU A 218 9.36 -18.40 -21.07
N ASP A 219 10.46 -17.65 -21.18
CA ASP A 219 10.45 -16.19 -21.28
C ASP A 219 9.92 -15.72 -22.65
N ASN A 220 10.01 -16.59 -23.67
CA ASN A 220 9.71 -16.26 -25.07
C ASN A 220 8.36 -16.79 -25.59
N PHE A 221 7.63 -17.64 -24.85
CA PHE A 221 6.33 -18.17 -25.29
C PHE A 221 5.38 -18.47 -24.12
N ILE A 222 4.07 -18.41 -24.39
CA ILE A 222 3.02 -18.72 -23.41
C ILE A 222 2.60 -20.20 -23.54
N PRO A 223 2.75 -21.03 -22.50
CA PRO A 223 2.29 -22.42 -22.51
C PRO A 223 0.78 -22.55 -22.67
N LEU A 224 0.32 -23.65 -23.29
CA LEU A 224 -1.12 -23.90 -23.51
C LEU A 224 -1.94 -23.89 -22.20
N GLN A 225 -1.37 -24.39 -21.10
CA GLN A 225 -2.04 -24.39 -19.79
C GLN A 225 -2.37 -22.97 -19.31
N ASP A 226 -1.54 -21.99 -19.64
CA ASP A 226 -1.76 -20.60 -19.24
C ASP A 226 -2.80 -19.92 -20.13
N TRP A 227 -2.88 -20.30 -21.40
CA TRP A 227 -4.00 -19.94 -22.27
C TRP A 227 -5.33 -20.48 -21.75
N VAL A 228 -5.35 -21.74 -21.30
CA VAL A 228 -6.54 -22.36 -20.73
C VAL A 228 -6.95 -21.67 -19.43
N LEU A 229 -6.00 -21.41 -18.53
CA LEU A 229 -6.26 -20.69 -17.28
C LEU A 229 -6.70 -19.25 -17.52
N ALA A 230 -6.11 -18.55 -18.50
CA ALA A 230 -6.55 -17.22 -18.91
C ALA A 230 -8.00 -17.23 -19.39
N ALA A 231 -8.36 -18.17 -20.28
CA ALA A 231 -9.72 -18.30 -20.80
C ALA A 231 -10.72 -18.68 -19.69
N ALA A 232 -10.35 -19.62 -18.80
CA ALA A 232 -11.16 -20.02 -17.66
C ALA A 232 -11.35 -18.86 -16.68
N GLY A 233 -10.30 -18.10 -16.37
CA GLY A 233 -10.37 -16.93 -15.50
C GLY A 233 -11.28 -15.84 -16.05
N VAL A 234 -11.18 -15.54 -17.35
CA VAL A 234 -12.10 -14.62 -18.03
C VAL A 234 -13.54 -15.11 -17.88
N TYR A 235 -13.80 -16.39 -18.18
CA TYR A 235 -15.14 -16.96 -18.14
C TYR A 235 -15.76 -16.91 -16.73
N VAL A 236 -14.99 -17.27 -15.69
CA VAL A 236 -15.49 -17.29 -14.32
C VAL A 236 -15.68 -15.88 -13.77
N ALA A 237 -14.85 -14.91 -14.16
CA ALA A 237 -15.06 -13.50 -13.80
C ALA A 237 -16.34 -12.93 -14.41
N ILE A 238 -16.66 -13.25 -15.67
CA ILE A 238 -17.88 -12.78 -16.34
C ILE A 238 -19.12 -13.63 -16.06
N TYR A 239 -19.00 -14.75 -15.33
CA TYR A 239 -20.14 -15.64 -15.04
C TYR A 239 -21.33 -14.89 -14.43
N GLY A 240 -21.06 -13.98 -13.48
CA GLY A 240 -22.09 -13.15 -12.84
C GLY A 240 -22.80 -12.21 -13.82
N TYR A 241 -22.09 -11.74 -14.86
CA TYR A 241 -22.68 -10.93 -15.93
C TYR A 241 -23.59 -11.77 -16.83
N LEU A 242 -23.13 -12.97 -17.22
CA LEU A 242 -23.87 -13.88 -18.09
C LEU A 242 -25.16 -14.40 -17.42
N ASN A 243 -25.13 -14.58 -16.09
CA ASN A 243 -26.24 -15.10 -15.30
C ASN A 243 -26.87 -14.03 -14.39
N TYR A 244 -26.76 -12.75 -14.77
CA TYR A 244 -27.18 -11.63 -13.92
C TYR A 244 -28.63 -11.74 -13.43
N GLN A 245 -29.57 -12.02 -14.33
CA GLN A 245 -30.99 -12.12 -13.99
C GLN A 245 -31.25 -13.24 -12.96
N LYS A 246 -30.64 -14.41 -13.17
CA LYS A 246 -30.74 -15.56 -12.26
C LYS A 246 -30.24 -15.19 -10.86
N ILE A 247 -29.09 -14.53 -10.77
CA ILE A 247 -28.48 -14.15 -9.48
C ILE A 247 -29.35 -13.12 -8.76
N VAL A 248 -29.85 -12.12 -9.47
CA VAL A 248 -30.74 -11.09 -8.90
C VAL A 248 -32.04 -11.72 -8.39
N ASP A 249 -32.67 -12.60 -9.17
CA ASP A 249 -33.91 -13.28 -8.78
C ASP A 249 -33.72 -14.19 -7.55
N SER A 250 -32.50 -14.71 -7.34
CA SER A 250 -32.12 -15.51 -6.17
C SER A 250 -31.76 -14.68 -4.92
N GLY A 251 -31.79 -13.35 -5.00
CA GLY A 251 -31.34 -12.47 -3.93
C GLY A 251 -29.83 -12.59 -3.62
N GLY A 252 -29.02 -13.00 -4.60
CA GLY A 252 -27.57 -13.20 -4.43
C GLY A 252 -27.15 -14.51 -3.75
N LEU A 253 -28.09 -15.44 -3.51
CA LEU A 253 -27.79 -16.75 -2.95
C LEU A 253 -27.36 -17.73 -4.05
N ALA A 254 -26.09 -18.15 -4.02
CA ALA A 254 -25.54 -19.15 -4.92
C ALA A 254 -26.34 -20.45 -4.88
N ASP A 255 -26.75 -20.99 -6.02
CA ASP A 255 -27.26 -22.37 -6.11
C ASP A 255 -26.13 -23.41 -6.15
N ASP A 256 -26.46 -24.67 -6.44
CA ASP A 256 -25.48 -25.75 -6.50
C ASP A 256 -24.45 -25.59 -7.61
N ILE A 257 -24.79 -24.91 -8.72
CA ILE A 257 -23.87 -24.65 -9.82
C ILE A 257 -23.02 -23.42 -9.49
N ASP A 258 -23.67 -22.34 -9.03
CA ASP A 258 -23.01 -21.06 -8.72
C ASP A 258 -21.92 -21.23 -7.67
N LYS A 259 -22.13 -22.07 -6.64
CA LYS A 259 -21.13 -22.29 -5.59
C LYS A 259 -19.84 -22.94 -6.11
N PHE A 260 -19.92 -23.85 -7.09
CA PHE A 260 -18.72 -24.48 -7.66
C PHE A 260 -18.01 -23.54 -8.64
N PHE A 261 -18.76 -22.72 -9.37
CA PHE A 261 -18.18 -21.65 -10.19
C PHE A 261 -17.45 -20.61 -9.34
N ALA A 262 -18.06 -20.16 -8.24
CA ALA A 262 -17.44 -19.28 -7.27
C ALA A 262 -16.16 -19.87 -6.68
N LEU A 263 -16.19 -21.16 -6.29
CA LEU A 263 -15.00 -21.85 -5.78
C LEU A 263 -13.89 -21.93 -6.83
N ALA A 264 -14.22 -22.28 -8.07
CA ALA A 264 -13.27 -22.29 -9.17
C ALA A 264 -12.67 -20.89 -9.40
N GLY A 265 -13.50 -19.85 -9.31
CA GLY A 265 -13.08 -18.45 -9.41
C GLY A 265 -12.07 -18.07 -8.34
N LEU A 266 -12.32 -18.43 -7.08
CA LEU A 266 -11.39 -18.18 -5.98
C LEU A 266 -10.06 -18.90 -6.18
N LEU A 267 -10.07 -20.17 -6.58
CA LEU A 267 -8.84 -20.93 -6.81
C LEU A 267 -8.02 -20.35 -7.97
N ILE A 268 -8.69 -19.97 -9.07
CA ILE A 268 -8.05 -19.32 -10.22
C ILE A 268 -7.48 -17.95 -9.81
N LEU A 269 -8.24 -17.16 -9.03
CA LEU A 269 -7.79 -15.88 -8.51
C LEU A 269 -6.56 -16.03 -7.62
N PHE A 270 -6.55 -17.01 -6.70
CA PHE A 270 -5.41 -17.25 -5.82
C PHE A 270 -4.17 -17.67 -6.59
N GLU A 271 -4.32 -18.50 -7.61
CA GLU A 271 -3.20 -18.87 -8.48
C GLU A 271 -2.69 -17.67 -9.29
N ALA A 272 -3.57 -16.84 -9.84
CA ALA A 272 -3.18 -15.62 -10.55
C ALA A 272 -2.48 -14.62 -9.60
N ALA A 273 -3.02 -14.42 -8.40
CA ALA A 273 -2.43 -13.57 -7.36
C ALA A 273 -1.06 -14.11 -6.93
N ARG A 274 -0.93 -15.43 -6.72
CA ARG A 274 0.35 -16.08 -6.41
C ARG A 274 1.40 -15.81 -7.50
N ARG A 275 0.99 -15.86 -8.77
CA ARG A 275 1.88 -15.63 -9.92
C ARG A 275 2.27 -14.17 -10.12
N ALA A 276 1.41 -13.21 -9.78
CA ALA A 276 1.67 -11.80 -10.02
C ALA A 276 2.23 -11.06 -8.79
N LEU A 277 1.97 -11.58 -7.58
CA LEU A 277 2.26 -10.90 -6.30
C LEU A 277 3.12 -11.75 -5.36
N GLY A 278 3.47 -12.97 -5.78
CA GLY A 278 4.12 -13.95 -4.92
C GLY A 278 3.15 -14.68 -3.98
N PRO A 279 3.67 -15.66 -3.21
CA PRO A 279 2.83 -16.57 -2.43
C PRO A 279 2.18 -15.94 -1.19
N ALA A 280 2.72 -14.83 -0.67
CA ALA A 280 2.26 -14.24 0.59
C ALA A 280 0.76 -13.90 0.57
N MET A 281 0.30 -13.15 -0.44
CA MET A 281 -1.10 -12.74 -0.57
C MET A 281 -2.04 -13.95 -0.70
N ALA A 282 -1.70 -14.93 -1.56
CA ALA A 282 -2.52 -16.12 -1.73
C ALA A 282 -2.58 -16.99 -0.46
N ILE A 283 -1.47 -17.11 0.27
CA ILE A 283 -1.41 -17.83 1.55
C ILE A 283 -2.31 -17.15 2.59
N ILE A 284 -2.18 -15.83 2.75
CA ILE A 284 -3.01 -15.08 3.72
C ILE A 284 -4.49 -15.24 3.37
N ALA A 285 -4.89 -15.01 2.12
CA ALA A 285 -6.29 -15.19 1.71
C ALA A 285 -6.78 -16.64 1.90
N THR A 286 -5.91 -17.63 1.69
CA THR A 286 -6.25 -19.04 1.96
C THR A 286 -6.42 -19.31 3.45
N ILE A 287 -5.61 -18.70 4.33
CA ILE A 287 -5.75 -18.81 5.79
C ILE A 287 -7.09 -18.21 6.23
N PHE A 288 -7.44 -17.02 5.74
CA PHE A 288 -8.74 -16.39 6.03
C PHE A 288 -9.91 -17.24 5.50
N LEU A 289 -9.80 -17.74 4.26
CA LEU A 289 -10.83 -18.63 3.71
C LEU A 289 -10.94 -19.94 4.50
N ALA A 290 -9.83 -20.50 4.98
CA ALA A 290 -9.82 -21.68 5.84
C ALA A 290 -10.49 -21.38 7.19
N TYR A 291 -10.23 -20.21 7.77
CA TYR A 291 -10.91 -19.75 8.99
C TYR A 291 -12.43 -19.71 8.81
N VAL A 292 -12.94 -19.39 7.61
CA VAL A 292 -14.39 -19.44 7.32
C VAL A 292 -14.98 -20.85 7.51
N PHE A 293 -14.23 -21.91 7.18
CA PHE A 293 -14.74 -23.27 7.26
C PHE A 293 -14.39 -23.98 8.57
N PHE A 294 -13.18 -23.74 9.07
CA PHE A 294 -12.61 -24.47 10.20
C PHE A 294 -12.55 -23.66 11.50
N GLY A 295 -13.02 -22.42 11.49
CA GLY A 295 -13.03 -21.55 12.67
C GLY A 295 -13.90 -22.05 13.83
N SER A 296 -14.77 -23.04 13.61
CA SER A 296 -15.55 -23.73 14.65
C SER A 296 -14.82 -24.90 15.31
N SER A 297 -13.63 -25.24 14.83
CA SER A 297 -12.87 -26.38 15.35
C SER A 297 -12.39 -26.16 16.78
N GLU A 298 -12.35 -27.23 17.57
CA GLU A 298 -11.85 -27.23 18.95
C GLU A 298 -10.35 -26.84 19.04
N TYR A 299 -9.59 -27.02 17.97
CA TYR A 299 -8.18 -26.61 17.89
C TYR A 299 -7.99 -25.09 17.78
N VAL A 300 -9.05 -24.36 17.40
CA VAL A 300 -9.02 -22.90 17.35
C VAL A 300 -9.23 -22.38 18.79
N PRO A 301 -8.35 -21.49 19.28
CA PRO A 301 -8.49 -20.90 20.62
C PRO A 301 -9.88 -20.31 20.82
N GLU A 302 -10.44 -20.48 22.01
CA GLU A 302 -11.82 -20.09 22.32
C GLU A 302 -12.08 -18.60 22.04
N VAL A 303 -11.10 -17.75 22.35
CA VAL A 303 -11.13 -16.29 22.10
C VAL A 303 -11.38 -15.96 20.62
N ILE A 304 -10.92 -16.81 19.69
CA ILE A 304 -11.02 -16.57 18.25
C ILE A 304 -11.92 -17.57 17.52
N ARG A 305 -12.79 -18.29 18.24
CA ARG A 305 -13.65 -19.33 17.66
C ARG A 305 -14.94 -18.71 17.12
N TRP A 306 -15.44 -19.21 15.99
CA TRP A 306 -16.73 -18.79 15.43
C TRP A 306 -17.54 -19.96 14.86
N LYS A 307 -18.80 -19.74 14.50
CA LYS A 307 -19.76 -20.80 14.14
C LYS A 307 -19.41 -21.61 12.87
N GLY A 308 -18.56 -21.08 11.99
CA GLY A 308 -18.27 -21.67 10.68
C GLY A 308 -19.38 -21.41 9.65
N ALA A 309 -19.04 -21.45 8.36
CA ALA A 309 -20.00 -21.33 7.25
C ALA A 309 -20.04 -22.56 6.34
N SER A 310 -21.22 -22.84 5.78
CA SER A 310 -21.36 -23.82 4.70
C SER A 310 -20.74 -23.29 3.40
N LEU A 311 -20.34 -24.21 2.49
CA LEU A 311 -19.79 -23.84 1.18
C LEU A 311 -20.74 -22.91 0.40
N LYS A 312 -22.05 -23.17 0.43
CA LYS A 312 -23.05 -22.33 -0.22
C LYS A 312 -23.02 -20.89 0.34
N LYS A 313 -23.05 -20.73 1.67
CA LYS A 313 -23.00 -19.40 2.32
C LYS A 313 -21.69 -18.68 1.99
N ALA A 314 -20.56 -19.37 2.13
CA ALA A 314 -19.24 -18.80 1.86
C ALA A 314 -19.11 -18.34 0.39
N MET A 315 -19.53 -19.16 -0.57
CA MET A 315 -19.39 -18.83 -2.00
C MET A 315 -20.33 -17.72 -2.46
N SER A 316 -21.56 -17.65 -1.91
CA SER A 316 -22.44 -16.50 -2.11
C SER A 316 -21.73 -15.21 -1.68
N HIS A 317 -21.18 -15.22 -0.46
CA HIS A 317 -20.53 -14.05 0.13
C HIS A 317 -19.24 -13.65 -0.62
N MET A 318 -18.37 -14.61 -0.93
CA MET A 318 -17.03 -14.32 -1.46
C MET A 318 -17.00 -13.94 -2.95
N TRP A 319 -17.87 -14.51 -3.79
CA TRP A 319 -17.78 -14.34 -5.24
C TRP A 319 -19.06 -13.84 -5.91
N ILE A 320 -20.24 -14.14 -5.36
CA ILE A 320 -21.52 -13.76 -6.00
C ILE A 320 -21.94 -12.35 -5.59
N THR A 321 -21.79 -12.02 -4.31
CA THR A 321 -22.13 -10.70 -3.78
C THR A 321 -20.99 -9.68 -3.87
N SER A 322 -21.27 -8.43 -3.48
CA SER A 322 -20.30 -7.33 -3.41
C SER A 322 -19.58 -7.25 -2.06
N GLU A 323 -19.65 -8.28 -1.21
CA GLU A 323 -18.94 -8.30 0.08
C GLU A 323 -17.52 -8.90 -0.03
N GLY A 324 -17.29 -9.75 -1.04
CA GLY A 324 -16.02 -10.42 -1.27
C GLY A 324 -15.18 -9.82 -2.40
N VAL A 325 -14.78 -10.67 -3.36
CA VAL A 325 -13.90 -10.34 -4.50
C VAL A 325 -14.36 -9.11 -5.28
N PHE A 326 -15.67 -8.99 -5.52
CA PHE A 326 -16.25 -7.89 -6.29
C PHE A 326 -16.65 -6.68 -5.45
N GLY A 327 -16.20 -6.60 -4.20
CA GLY A 327 -16.57 -5.53 -3.28
C GLY A 327 -15.86 -4.20 -3.50
N ILE A 328 -15.81 -3.41 -2.43
CA ILE A 328 -15.30 -2.03 -2.43
C ILE A 328 -13.91 -1.95 -3.05
N ALA A 329 -12.99 -2.84 -2.65
CA ALA A 329 -11.61 -2.87 -3.12
C ALA A 329 -11.48 -2.92 -4.65
N LEU A 330 -12.12 -3.91 -5.30
CA LEU A 330 -12.09 -4.05 -6.76
C LEU A 330 -12.94 -2.97 -7.46
N GLY A 331 -14.00 -2.49 -6.80
CA GLY A 331 -14.81 -1.36 -7.27
C GLY A 331 -14.00 -0.08 -7.40
N VAL A 332 -13.25 0.28 -6.37
CA VAL A 332 -12.32 1.40 -6.33
C VAL A 332 -11.21 1.21 -7.38
N SER A 333 -10.66 0.00 -7.48
CA SER A 333 -9.68 -0.39 -8.51
C SER A 333 -10.15 -0.05 -9.93
N THR A 334 -11.42 -0.41 -10.22
CA THR A 334 -12.03 -0.24 -11.54
C THR A 334 -12.44 1.21 -11.82
N LYS A 335 -13.05 1.90 -10.84
CA LYS A 335 -13.66 3.21 -11.08
C LYS A 335 -12.65 4.33 -11.30
N PHE A 336 -11.47 4.27 -10.67
CA PHE A 336 -10.50 5.36 -10.78
C PHE A 336 -9.04 4.97 -10.56
N VAL A 337 -8.68 3.97 -9.76
CA VAL A 337 -7.25 3.63 -9.51
C VAL A 337 -6.52 3.33 -10.81
N PHE A 338 -7.15 2.58 -11.72
CA PHE A 338 -6.58 2.31 -13.04
C PHE A 338 -6.15 3.59 -13.76
N LEU A 339 -7.00 4.63 -13.78
CA LEU A 339 -6.72 5.85 -14.52
C LEU A 339 -5.54 6.61 -13.91
N PHE A 340 -5.35 6.57 -12.58
CA PHE A 340 -4.20 7.19 -11.94
C PHE A 340 -2.90 6.42 -12.23
N VAL A 341 -2.95 5.08 -12.23
CA VAL A 341 -1.82 4.24 -12.65
C VAL A 341 -1.47 4.49 -14.13
N LEU A 342 -2.48 4.57 -14.99
CA LEU A 342 -2.32 4.88 -16.41
C LEU A 342 -1.79 6.31 -16.62
N PHE A 343 -2.32 7.29 -15.90
CA PHE A 343 -1.85 8.66 -15.91
C PHE A 343 -0.37 8.73 -15.56
N GLY A 344 0.05 8.05 -14.49
CA GLY A 344 1.45 7.98 -14.08
C GLY A 344 2.35 7.36 -15.14
N ALA A 345 1.95 6.22 -15.72
CA ALA A 345 2.70 5.57 -16.80
C ALA A 345 2.85 6.45 -18.04
N LEU A 346 1.78 7.14 -18.46
CA LEU A 346 1.80 8.04 -19.61
C LEU A 346 2.62 9.30 -19.34
N LEU A 347 2.56 9.84 -18.12
CA LEU A 347 3.33 11.01 -17.71
C LEU A 347 4.84 10.70 -17.67
N ASP A 348 5.21 9.50 -17.23
CA ASP A 348 6.59 9.03 -17.28
C ASP A 348 7.08 8.85 -18.73
N LYS A 349 6.30 8.18 -19.59
CA LYS A 349 6.60 8.09 -21.03
C LYS A 349 6.70 9.43 -21.74
N ALA A 350 5.97 10.45 -21.27
CA ALA A 350 6.08 11.78 -21.83
C ALA A 350 7.45 12.43 -21.55
N GLY A 351 8.15 12.00 -20.50
CA GLY A 351 9.48 12.50 -20.09
C GLY A 351 9.50 13.25 -18.75
N ALA A 352 8.39 13.22 -17.98
CA ALA A 352 8.28 13.98 -16.74
C ALA A 352 9.20 13.47 -15.61
N GLY A 353 9.39 12.14 -15.50
CA GLY A 353 10.25 11.54 -14.47
C GLY A 353 11.68 12.09 -14.53
N ASN A 354 12.32 11.99 -15.70
CA ASN A 354 13.67 12.54 -15.93
C ASN A 354 13.73 14.06 -15.68
N TYR A 355 12.69 14.81 -16.05
CA TYR A 355 12.61 16.25 -15.78
C TYR A 355 12.65 16.57 -14.28
N PHE A 356 11.83 15.90 -13.46
CA PHE A 356 11.80 16.14 -12.02
C PHE A 356 13.12 15.77 -11.33
N ILE A 357 13.72 14.64 -11.73
CA ILE A 357 15.03 14.22 -11.23
C ILE A 357 16.08 15.30 -11.54
N LYS A 358 16.21 15.74 -12.80
CA LYS A 358 17.20 16.76 -13.19
C LYS A 358 16.99 18.10 -12.51
N MET A 359 15.74 18.50 -12.29
CA MET A 359 15.41 19.70 -11.51
C MET A 359 15.89 19.59 -10.06
N ALA A 360 15.66 18.45 -9.40
CA ALA A 360 16.12 18.21 -8.04
C ALA A 360 17.66 18.22 -7.93
N PHE A 361 18.35 17.58 -8.89
CA PHE A 361 19.83 17.56 -8.95
C PHE A 361 20.43 18.94 -9.18
N GLY A 362 19.89 19.72 -10.12
CA GLY A 362 20.36 21.09 -10.34
C GLY A 362 20.13 21.98 -9.11
N ALA A 363 19.03 21.77 -8.38
CA ALA A 363 18.69 22.57 -7.20
C ALA A 363 19.50 22.21 -5.95
N LEU A 364 19.87 20.95 -5.75
CA LEU A 364 20.45 20.47 -4.48
C LEU A 364 21.81 19.79 -4.59
N GLY A 365 22.22 19.38 -5.78
CA GLY A 365 23.43 18.59 -6.00
C GLY A 365 24.72 19.26 -5.54
N HIS A 366 24.74 20.59 -5.47
CA HIS A 366 25.89 21.38 -5.01
C HIS A 366 26.06 21.44 -3.48
N LEU A 367 25.07 20.99 -2.71
CA LEU A 367 25.15 20.98 -1.25
C LEU A 367 26.01 19.81 -0.73
N LYS A 368 26.42 19.85 0.54
CA LYS A 368 27.11 18.72 1.20
C LYS A 368 26.16 17.52 1.27
N GLY A 369 26.54 16.40 0.66
CA GLY A 369 25.63 15.27 0.43
C GLY A 369 24.46 15.64 -0.51
N GLY A 370 24.70 16.54 -1.46
CA GLY A 370 23.73 17.12 -2.38
C GLY A 370 23.02 16.08 -3.26
N PRO A 371 23.74 15.15 -3.91
CA PRO A 371 23.11 14.07 -4.70
C PRO A 371 22.09 13.25 -3.93
N ALA A 372 22.35 12.95 -2.67
CA ALA A 372 21.40 12.19 -1.86
C ALA A 372 20.16 13.04 -1.47
N LYS A 373 20.31 14.36 -1.30
CA LYS A 373 19.16 15.26 -1.08
C LYS A 373 18.33 15.43 -2.35
N ALA A 374 19.02 15.58 -3.48
CA ALA A 374 18.41 15.60 -4.79
C ALA A 374 17.68 14.28 -5.09
N ALA A 375 18.26 13.14 -4.72
CA ALA A 375 17.63 11.84 -4.82
C ALA A 375 16.32 11.79 -4.03
N VAL A 376 16.35 12.17 -2.74
CA VAL A 376 15.14 12.20 -1.91
C VAL A 376 14.04 13.08 -2.51
N VAL A 377 14.39 14.27 -3.02
CA VAL A 377 13.41 15.21 -3.58
C VAL A 377 12.91 14.79 -4.96
N GLY A 378 13.79 14.25 -5.81
CA GLY A 378 13.43 13.72 -7.12
C GLY A 378 12.55 12.48 -6.98
N SER A 379 12.92 11.56 -6.08
CA SER A 379 12.14 10.39 -5.70
C SER A 379 10.81 10.79 -5.04
N ALA A 380 10.73 11.91 -4.32
CA ALA A 380 9.45 12.46 -3.85
C ALA A 380 8.54 12.92 -5.01
N ALA A 381 9.11 13.62 -5.98
CA ALA A 381 8.39 14.12 -7.15
C ALA A 381 7.94 12.97 -8.08
N THR A 382 8.71 11.89 -8.18
CA THR A 382 8.28 10.69 -8.93
C THR A 382 7.32 9.82 -8.11
N GLY A 383 7.52 9.70 -6.80
CA GLY A 383 6.67 8.95 -5.88
C GLY A 383 5.25 9.52 -5.78
N LEU A 384 5.14 10.86 -5.83
CA LEU A 384 3.91 11.63 -6.08
C LEU A 384 3.09 11.08 -7.25
N ILE A 385 3.74 10.55 -8.29
CA ILE A 385 3.09 10.11 -9.53
C ILE A 385 2.79 8.62 -9.47
N SER A 386 3.79 7.83 -9.05
CA SER A 386 3.74 6.37 -9.09
C SER A 386 2.90 5.77 -7.96
N GLY A 387 2.96 6.34 -6.75
CA GLY A 387 2.27 5.79 -5.58
C GLY A 387 2.72 4.38 -5.17
N SER A 388 3.86 3.89 -5.69
CA SER A 388 4.44 2.57 -5.40
C SER A 388 5.91 2.73 -4.99
N SER A 389 6.30 2.16 -3.86
CA SER A 389 7.69 2.24 -3.36
C SER A 389 8.64 1.45 -4.24
N ILE A 390 8.25 0.25 -4.66
CA ILE A 390 9.08 -0.64 -5.48
C ILE A 390 9.29 0.01 -6.85
N ALA A 391 8.22 0.44 -7.51
CA ALA A 391 8.32 1.08 -8.81
C ALA A 391 9.18 2.36 -8.75
N ASN A 392 9.07 3.14 -7.67
CA ASN A 392 9.87 4.34 -7.49
C ASN A 392 11.36 4.04 -7.23
N VAL A 393 11.69 3.03 -6.41
CA VAL A 393 13.09 2.56 -6.22
C VAL A 393 13.71 2.13 -7.55
N VAL A 394 12.92 1.54 -8.42
CA VAL A 394 13.41 0.98 -9.68
C VAL A 394 13.57 2.07 -10.73
N THR A 395 12.60 2.97 -10.83
CA THR A 395 12.63 4.05 -11.83
C THR A 395 13.63 5.14 -11.45
N THR A 396 13.66 5.55 -10.18
CA THR A 396 14.56 6.62 -9.74
C THR A 396 15.87 6.10 -9.20
N GLY A 397 15.88 4.94 -8.52
CA GLY A 397 17.06 4.37 -7.90
C GLY A 397 18.16 3.98 -8.88
N THR A 398 17.81 3.54 -10.10
CA THR A 398 18.76 3.29 -11.20
C THR A 398 19.67 4.48 -11.45
N PHE A 399 19.16 5.70 -11.28
CA PHE A 399 19.92 6.93 -11.47
C PHE A 399 20.47 7.48 -10.14
N THR A 400 19.67 7.48 -9.08
CA THR A 400 20.04 8.15 -7.82
C THR A 400 21.07 7.36 -7.01
N ILE A 401 20.97 6.02 -6.96
CA ILE A 401 21.84 5.17 -6.15
C ILE A 401 23.30 5.25 -6.62
N PRO A 402 23.62 5.09 -7.92
CA PRO A 402 25.00 5.26 -8.39
C PRO A 402 25.57 6.65 -8.06
N LEU A 403 24.76 7.71 -8.21
CA LEU A 403 25.19 9.08 -7.91
C LEU A 403 25.47 9.30 -6.43
N MET A 404 24.64 8.74 -5.53
CA MET A 404 24.89 8.78 -4.07
C MET A 404 26.19 8.05 -3.69
N LYS A 405 26.45 6.90 -4.30
CA LYS A 405 27.69 6.13 -4.05
C LYS A 405 28.94 6.93 -4.44
N ARG A 406 28.89 7.67 -5.55
CA ARG A 406 30.04 8.48 -6.04
C ARG A 406 30.45 9.60 -5.09
N VAL A 407 29.52 10.13 -4.29
CA VAL A 407 29.83 11.17 -3.28
C VAL A 407 30.18 10.61 -1.89
N GLY A 408 30.21 9.28 -1.74
CA GLY A 408 30.73 8.61 -0.55
C GLY A 408 29.71 7.84 0.30
N PHE A 409 28.46 7.63 -0.16
CA PHE A 409 27.54 6.69 0.50
C PHE A 409 27.93 5.23 0.22
N SER A 410 27.73 4.33 1.20
CA SER A 410 27.86 2.89 0.94
C SER A 410 26.72 2.37 0.06
N SER A 411 26.87 1.19 -0.54
CA SER A 411 25.80 0.55 -1.33
C SER A 411 24.51 0.42 -0.52
N GLU A 412 24.60 -0.09 0.71
CA GLU A 412 23.44 -0.28 1.59
C GLU A 412 22.79 1.05 1.92
N GLN A 413 23.57 2.09 2.21
CA GLN A 413 22.98 3.38 2.58
C GLN A 413 22.37 4.12 1.41
N ALA A 414 23.00 4.10 0.24
CA ALA A 414 22.43 4.67 -0.96
C ALA A 414 21.10 3.96 -1.28
N GLY A 415 21.07 2.62 -1.18
CA GLY A 415 19.84 1.84 -1.27
C GLY A 415 18.81 2.24 -0.22
N SER A 416 19.19 2.36 1.05
CA SER A 416 18.26 2.69 2.15
C SER A 416 17.69 4.11 2.06
N VAL A 417 18.46 5.09 1.57
CA VAL A 417 17.95 6.45 1.34
C VAL A 417 16.88 6.42 0.25
N GLU A 418 17.13 5.70 -0.84
CA GLU A 418 16.17 5.57 -1.93
C GLU A 418 14.90 4.81 -1.49
N VAL A 419 15.06 3.73 -0.73
CA VAL A 419 13.94 2.96 -0.17
C VAL A 419 13.09 3.81 0.78
N ALA A 420 13.72 4.51 1.73
CA ALA A 420 13.02 5.36 2.67
C ALA A 420 12.34 6.56 1.98
N SER A 421 12.92 7.07 0.91
CA SER A 421 12.31 8.11 0.07
C SER A 421 11.10 7.57 -0.69
N SER A 422 11.26 6.40 -1.30
CA SER A 422 10.23 5.77 -2.11
C SER A 422 8.99 5.35 -1.31
N VAL A 423 9.17 4.86 -0.08
CA VAL A 423 8.03 4.58 0.81
C VAL A 423 7.32 5.86 1.23
N ASN A 424 8.05 6.94 1.51
CA ASN A 424 7.44 8.24 1.73
C ASN A 424 6.66 8.75 0.50
N GLY A 425 6.98 8.29 -0.71
CA GLY A 425 6.25 8.62 -1.94
C GLY A 425 4.78 8.21 -1.89
N GLN A 426 4.47 7.14 -1.17
CA GLN A 426 3.11 6.60 -1.08
C GLN A 426 2.16 7.48 -0.24
N ILE A 427 2.70 8.28 0.69
CA ILE A 427 1.92 9.17 1.57
C ILE A 427 1.80 10.60 1.05
N MET A 428 2.47 10.96 -0.05
CA MET A 428 2.53 12.35 -0.54
C MET A 428 1.35 12.70 -1.48
N PRO A 429 0.52 13.71 -1.15
CA PRO A 429 -0.46 14.31 -2.08
C PRO A 429 0.14 14.87 -3.37
N PRO A 430 -0.65 15.10 -4.44
CA PRO A 430 -2.09 14.84 -4.63
C PRO A 430 -2.48 13.50 -5.28
N VAL A 431 -1.61 12.50 -5.41
CA VAL A 431 -2.03 11.17 -5.91
C VAL A 431 -2.17 10.18 -4.77
N MET A 432 -1.20 10.15 -3.84
CA MET A 432 -1.21 9.25 -2.66
C MET A 432 -1.63 7.80 -2.98
N GLY A 433 -1.00 7.18 -3.98
CA GLY A 433 -1.26 5.78 -4.35
C GLY A 433 -2.75 5.42 -4.52
N ALA A 434 -3.05 4.12 -4.53
CA ALA A 434 -4.44 3.67 -4.60
C ALA A 434 -5.17 3.70 -3.24
N ALA A 435 -4.40 3.71 -2.14
CA ALA A 435 -4.92 3.62 -0.77
C ALA A 435 -5.72 4.87 -0.36
N ALA A 436 -5.31 6.07 -0.78
CA ALA A 436 -6.06 7.30 -0.46
C ALA A 436 -7.50 7.26 -0.99
N PHE A 437 -7.72 6.64 -2.15
CA PHE A 437 -9.06 6.51 -2.66
C PHE A 437 -9.90 5.44 -1.94
N LEU A 438 -9.24 4.39 -1.42
CA LEU A 438 -9.91 3.44 -0.54
C LEU A 438 -10.27 4.10 0.80
N MET A 439 -9.46 5.04 1.30
CA MET A 439 -9.82 5.86 2.47
C MET A 439 -11.08 6.70 2.21
N VAL A 440 -11.18 7.36 1.06
CA VAL A 440 -12.39 8.11 0.67
C VAL A 440 -13.64 7.22 0.77
N GLU A 441 -13.57 6.00 0.25
CA GLU A 441 -14.71 5.09 0.26
C GLU A 441 -15.01 4.52 1.66
N TYR A 442 -13.98 4.15 2.45
CA TYR A 442 -14.18 3.59 3.79
C TYR A 442 -14.57 4.63 4.85
N VAL A 443 -13.95 5.80 4.81
CA VAL A 443 -14.19 6.88 5.78
C VAL A 443 -15.40 7.72 5.38
N GLY A 444 -15.75 7.77 4.09
CA GLY A 444 -16.91 8.53 3.59
C GLY A 444 -16.66 10.03 3.48
N ILE A 445 -15.41 10.47 3.48
CA ILE A 445 -15.01 11.89 3.34
C ILE A 445 -14.50 12.20 1.95
N SER A 446 -14.47 13.49 1.56
CA SER A 446 -13.98 13.88 0.25
C SER A 446 -12.49 13.56 0.05
N TYR A 447 -12.07 13.34 -1.20
CA TYR A 447 -10.64 13.17 -1.50
C TYR A 447 -9.80 14.36 -1.04
N VAL A 448 -10.37 15.58 -1.13
CA VAL A 448 -9.73 16.82 -0.70
C VAL A 448 -9.44 16.81 0.80
N GLU A 449 -10.37 16.28 1.62
CA GLU A 449 -10.13 16.12 3.05
C GLU A 449 -9.03 15.10 3.32
N VAL A 450 -9.06 13.92 2.68
CA VAL A 450 -8.01 12.90 2.82
C VAL A 450 -6.61 13.47 2.54
N ILE A 451 -6.43 14.17 1.41
CA ILE A 451 -5.14 14.76 1.07
C ILE A 451 -4.75 15.91 1.99
N THR A 452 -5.72 16.69 2.48
CA THR A 452 -5.47 17.79 3.42
C THR A 452 -4.92 17.23 4.73
N HIS A 453 -5.56 16.18 5.25
CA HIS A 453 -5.15 15.52 6.49
C HIS A 453 -3.79 14.81 6.38
N ALA A 454 -3.45 14.30 5.19
CA ALA A 454 -2.17 13.64 4.97
C ALA A 454 -1.01 14.59 4.61
N PHE A 455 -1.29 15.80 4.13
CA PHE A 455 -0.28 16.70 3.57
C PHE A 455 0.82 17.08 4.58
N LEU A 456 0.43 17.61 5.75
CA LEU A 456 1.41 18.07 6.73
C LEU A 456 2.28 16.92 7.25
N PRO A 457 1.74 15.77 7.70
CA PRO A 457 2.53 14.60 8.11
C PRO A 457 3.49 14.10 7.01
N ALA A 458 3.04 14.05 5.75
CA ALA A 458 3.88 13.63 4.64
C ALA A 458 5.04 14.61 4.38
N ALA A 459 4.75 15.92 4.38
CA ALA A 459 5.74 16.97 4.17
C ALA A 459 6.84 16.95 5.25
N ILE A 460 6.47 16.86 6.53
CA ILE A 460 7.45 16.82 7.62
C ILE A 460 8.28 15.53 7.60
N SER A 461 7.70 14.39 7.17
CA SER A 461 8.45 13.15 7.01
C SER A 461 9.53 13.26 5.92
N TYR A 462 9.26 13.94 4.81
CA TYR A 462 10.27 14.20 3.77
C TYR A 462 11.34 15.19 4.22
N ILE A 463 10.96 16.28 4.88
CA ILE A 463 11.91 17.26 5.44
C ILE A 463 12.89 16.55 6.38
N ALA A 464 12.38 15.67 7.23
CA ALA A 464 13.18 14.88 8.13
C ALA A 464 14.10 13.88 7.39
N LEU A 465 13.67 13.28 6.27
CA LEU A 465 14.55 12.43 5.45
C LEU A 465 15.71 13.21 4.83
N VAL A 466 15.43 14.38 4.26
CA VAL A 466 16.46 15.28 3.72
C VAL A 466 17.45 15.66 4.83
N TYR A 467 16.96 15.83 6.06
CA TYR A 467 17.80 16.09 7.23
C TYR A 467 18.63 14.87 7.67
N ILE A 468 18.09 13.64 7.65
CA ILE A 468 18.86 12.40 7.88
C ILE A 468 20.04 12.33 6.91
N VAL A 469 19.79 12.57 5.63
CA VAL A 469 20.83 12.59 4.59
C VAL A 469 21.86 13.69 4.85
N HIS A 470 21.43 14.85 5.35
CA HIS A 470 22.34 15.90 5.78
C HIS A 470 23.23 15.45 6.95
N LEU A 471 22.64 14.88 8.00
CA LEU A 471 23.36 14.40 9.18
C LEU A 471 24.37 13.31 8.81
N GLU A 472 24.01 12.36 7.94
CA GLU A 472 24.93 11.34 7.42
C GLU A 472 26.12 11.95 6.68
N ALA A 473 25.86 12.92 5.79
CA ALA A 473 26.92 13.58 5.02
C ALA A 473 27.86 14.40 5.92
N VAL A 474 27.33 15.05 6.96
CA VAL A 474 28.12 15.82 7.92
C VAL A 474 28.95 14.90 8.81
N LYS A 475 28.36 13.83 9.36
CA LYS A 475 29.06 12.83 10.19
C LYS A 475 30.29 12.24 9.51
N ARG A 476 30.24 12.07 8.18
CA ARG A 476 31.31 11.47 7.38
C ARG A 476 32.21 12.47 6.67
N ASN A 477 31.99 13.76 6.88
CA ASN A 477 32.71 14.83 6.21
C ASN A 477 32.77 14.69 4.68
N MET A 478 31.63 14.35 4.05
CA MET A 478 31.56 14.14 2.59
C MET A 478 31.86 15.42 1.79
N PRO A 479 32.51 15.33 0.62
CA PRO A 479 32.79 16.48 -0.24
C PRO A 479 31.51 17.03 -0.91
N THR A 480 31.56 18.30 -1.34
CA THR A 480 30.52 18.93 -2.17
C THR A 480 30.84 18.75 -3.65
N LEU A 481 29.82 18.55 -4.50
CA LEU A 481 30.01 18.55 -5.94
C LEU A 481 29.99 19.99 -6.49
N GLY A 482 31.08 20.40 -7.14
CA GLY A 482 31.23 21.70 -7.78
C GLY A 482 31.63 22.85 -6.83
N ASN A 483 32.08 23.97 -7.41
CA ASN A 483 32.66 25.12 -6.70
C ASN A 483 31.64 26.19 -6.28
N ARG A 484 30.33 25.88 -6.26
CA ARG A 484 29.29 26.86 -5.87
C ARG A 484 29.02 26.80 -4.37
N VAL A 485 29.55 27.78 -3.63
CA VAL A 485 29.18 28.00 -2.23
C VAL A 485 27.78 28.62 -2.18
N VAL A 486 26.76 27.82 -1.89
CA VAL A 486 25.38 28.30 -1.73
C VAL A 486 24.95 28.10 -0.29
N SER A 487 24.36 29.14 0.30
CA SER A 487 23.81 29.06 1.66
C SER A 487 22.66 28.05 1.70
N MET A 488 22.77 27.06 2.60
CA MET A 488 21.73 26.04 2.85
C MET A 488 20.34 26.67 3.07
N GLY A 489 20.27 27.78 3.83
CA GLY A 489 19.00 28.48 4.06
C GLY A 489 18.41 29.09 2.80
N ARG A 490 19.25 29.55 1.86
CA ARG A 490 18.80 30.09 0.57
C ARG A 490 18.30 28.98 -0.36
N THR A 491 18.91 27.79 -0.32
CA THR A 491 18.49 26.64 -1.12
C THR A 491 17.20 26.02 -0.59
N ILE A 492 17.06 25.84 0.73
CA ILE A 492 15.82 25.38 1.37
C ILE A 492 14.69 26.40 1.14
N GLY A 493 14.97 27.69 1.34
CA GLY A 493 14.00 28.76 1.03
C GLY A 493 13.62 28.79 -0.45
N GLY A 494 14.56 28.53 -1.35
CA GLY A 494 14.30 28.43 -2.79
C GLY A 494 13.41 27.25 -3.18
N MET A 495 13.60 26.08 -2.56
CA MET A 495 12.72 24.93 -2.74
C MET A 495 11.32 25.18 -2.17
N ALA A 496 11.24 25.72 -0.95
CA ALA A 496 9.96 26.08 -0.34
C ALA A 496 9.20 27.07 -1.22
N LEU A 497 9.90 28.07 -1.78
CA LEU A 497 9.33 29.01 -2.73
C LEU A 497 8.91 28.35 -4.04
N PHE A 498 9.64 27.35 -4.54
CA PHE A 498 9.24 26.59 -5.73
C PHE A 498 7.95 25.80 -5.50
N PHE A 499 7.87 25.01 -4.42
CA PHE A 499 6.64 24.26 -4.10
C PHE A 499 5.48 25.20 -3.76
N ALA A 500 5.71 26.28 -3.02
CA ALA A 500 4.70 27.30 -2.76
C ALA A 500 4.25 27.99 -4.06
N GLY A 501 5.18 28.26 -4.98
CA GLY A 501 4.89 28.83 -6.29
C GLY A 501 4.10 27.86 -7.18
N PHE A 502 4.41 26.57 -7.15
CA PHE A 502 3.65 25.53 -7.84
C PHE A 502 2.24 25.37 -7.27
N ALA A 503 2.11 25.30 -5.94
CA ALA A 503 0.80 25.26 -5.27
C ALA A 503 -0.02 26.53 -5.56
N ALA A 504 0.61 27.70 -5.52
CA ALA A 504 -0.02 28.97 -5.88
C ALA A 504 -0.43 29.01 -7.35
N LEU A 505 0.34 28.40 -8.26
CA LEU A 505 -0.02 28.25 -9.67
C LEU A 505 -1.25 27.35 -9.82
N CYS A 506 -1.25 26.15 -9.19
CA CYS A 506 -2.39 25.24 -9.20
C CYS A 506 -3.66 25.91 -8.67
N TYR A 507 -3.58 26.61 -7.53
CA TYR A 507 -4.71 27.33 -6.94
C TYR A 507 -5.11 28.55 -7.79
N GLY A 508 -4.13 29.29 -8.32
CA GLY A 508 -4.34 30.51 -9.07
C GLY A 508 -5.05 30.30 -10.41
N VAL A 509 -4.96 29.11 -11.01
CA VAL A 509 -5.68 28.74 -12.23
C VAL A 509 -7.20 28.92 -12.11
N GLN A 510 -7.75 28.87 -10.89
CA GLN A 510 -9.18 29.10 -10.69
C GLN A 510 -9.66 30.49 -11.11
N TYR A 511 -8.83 31.52 -10.98
CA TYR A 511 -9.25 32.90 -11.27
C TYR A 511 -9.53 33.12 -12.76
N PRO A 512 -8.60 32.80 -13.70
CA PRO A 512 -8.91 32.89 -15.11
C PRO A 512 -10.05 31.96 -15.52
N VAL A 513 -10.18 30.77 -14.91
CA VAL A 513 -11.31 29.88 -15.20
C VAL A 513 -12.64 30.52 -14.79
N LYS A 514 -12.74 31.04 -13.56
CA LYS A 514 -13.94 31.74 -13.05
C LYS A 514 -14.29 32.96 -13.91
N TRP A 515 -13.29 33.71 -14.39
CA TRP A 515 -13.51 34.84 -15.29
C TRP A 515 -14.10 34.40 -16.63
N VAL A 516 -13.58 33.33 -17.24
CA VAL A 516 -14.10 32.80 -18.51
C VAL A 516 -15.53 32.28 -18.32
N ILE A 517 -15.81 31.57 -17.23
CA ILE A 517 -17.16 31.09 -16.91
C ILE A 517 -18.12 32.28 -16.73
N ALA A 518 -17.69 33.35 -16.04
CA ALA A 518 -18.51 34.54 -15.84
C ALA A 518 -18.79 35.31 -17.14
N LEU A 519 -17.80 35.41 -18.04
CA LEU A 519 -17.93 36.13 -19.31
C LEU A 519 -18.73 35.34 -20.36
N MET A 520 -18.56 34.02 -20.41
CA MET A 520 -19.11 33.16 -21.46
C MET A 520 -19.63 31.83 -20.90
N PRO A 521 -20.72 31.81 -20.10
CA PRO A 521 -21.18 30.59 -19.41
C PRO A 521 -21.40 29.40 -20.34
N ASN A 522 -22.07 29.64 -21.47
CA ASN A 522 -22.46 28.60 -22.43
C ASN A 522 -21.33 28.11 -23.33
N ALA A 523 -20.23 28.87 -23.44
CA ALA A 523 -19.06 28.53 -24.28
C ALA A 523 -17.78 28.28 -23.47
N SER A 524 -17.87 28.38 -22.13
CA SER A 524 -16.75 28.30 -21.20
C SER A 524 -15.91 27.04 -21.40
N GLY A 525 -16.53 25.86 -21.53
CA GLY A 525 -15.80 24.60 -21.76
C GLY A 525 -14.94 24.60 -23.02
N LEU A 526 -15.44 25.16 -24.13
CA LEU A 526 -14.69 25.25 -25.39
C LEU A 526 -13.56 26.28 -25.26
N VAL A 527 -13.84 27.45 -24.71
CA VAL A 527 -12.83 28.51 -24.51
C VAL A 527 -11.71 28.03 -23.59
N LEU A 528 -12.03 27.38 -22.48
CA LEU A 528 -11.05 26.82 -21.55
C LEU A 528 -10.19 25.72 -22.21
N SER A 529 -10.82 24.85 -23.00
CA SER A 529 -10.09 23.83 -23.76
C SER A 529 -9.11 24.45 -24.74
N LEU A 530 -9.54 25.49 -25.49
CA LEU A 530 -8.66 26.25 -26.38
C LEU A 530 -7.54 26.97 -25.61
N MET A 531 -7.81 27.50 -24.41
CA MET A 531 -6.79 28.11 -23.56
C MET A 531 -5.75 27.09 -23.08
N VAL A 532 -6.17 25.89 -22.68
CA VAL A 532 -5.25 24.81 -22.31
C VAL A 532 -4.39 24.40 -23.50
N VAL A 533 -4.97 24.27 -24.70
CA VAL A 533 -4.21 23.98 -25.93
C VAL A 533 -3.23 25.12 -26.26
N ALA A 534 -3.66 26.37 -26.14
CA ALA A 534 -2.80 27.54 -26.37
C ALA A 534 -1.64 27.59 -25.35
N ALA A 535 -1.92 27.33 -24.07
CA ALA A 535 -0.91 27.24 -23.03
C ALA A 535 0.08 26.10 -23.30
N TYR A 536 -0.43 24.92 -23.69
CA TYR A 536 0.40 23.79 -24.11
C TYR A 536 1.33 24.15 -25.26
N ILE A 537 0.81 24.72 -26.34
CA ILE A 537 1.59 25.14 -27.51
C ILE A 537 2.65 26.19 -27.12
N ALA A 538 2.30 27.16 -26.28
CA ALA A 538 3.22 28.18 -25.80
C ALA A 538 4.36 27.60 -24.95
N LEU A 539 4.04 26.70 -24.02
CA LEU A 539 5.03 26.00 -23.19
C LEU A 539 5.92 25.09 -24.04
N LEU A 540 5.36 24.44 -25.05
CA LEU A 540 6.12 23.57 -25.95
C LEU A 540 7.06 24.38 -26.87
N LYS A 541 6.63 25.56 -27.34
CA LYS A 541 7.49 26.50 -28.07
C LYS A 541 8.67 26.97 -27.21
N LEU A 542 8.42 27.23 -25.92
CA LEU A 542 9.48 27.57 -24.97
C LEU A 542 10.45 26.39 -24.78
N ALA A 543 9.93 25.17 -24.65
CA ALA A 543 10.75 23.95 -24.52
C ALA A 543 11.57 23.65 -25.78
N ALA A 544 11.03 23.94 -26.98
CA ALA A 544 11.74 23.75 -28.24
C ALA A 544 12.97 24.65 -28.39
N GLY A 545 13.04 25.76 -27.64
CA GLY A 545 14.18 26.69 -27.62
C GLY A 545 15.39 26.20 -26.81
N VAL A 546 15.29 25.03 -26.16
CA VAL A 546 16.40 24.35 -25.48
C VAL A 546 16.53 22.91 -25.98
N GLU A 547 17.68 22.29 -25.72
CA GLU A 547 17.91 20.88 -26.01
C GLU A 547 16.99 20.00 -25.16
N ASP A 548 16.59 18.86 -25.72
CA ASP A 548 15.78 17.89 -24.98
C ASP A 548 16.61 17.26 -23.85
N LEU A 549 15.94 16.92 -22.76
CA LEU A 549 16.59 16.30 -21.61
C LEU A 549 16.86 14.83 -21.91
N ILE A 550 18.14 14.52 -22.12
CA ILE A 550 18.61 13.14 -22.26
C ILE A 550 18.71 12.53 -20.86
N PRO A 551 18.31 11.27 -20.63
CA PRO A 551 18.61 10.57 -19.38
C PRO A 551 20.12 10.54 -19.09
N ASP A 552 20.51 10.67 -17.82
CA ASP A 552 21.93 10.64 -17.44
C ASP A 552 22.47 9.21 -17.51
N ASP A 553 23.69 9.03 -18.04
CA ASP A 553 24.34 7.71 -18.07
C ASP A 553 24.75 7.29 -16.64
N PRO A 554 24.14 6.23 -16.07
CA PRO A 554 24.45 5.74 -14.72
C PRO A 554 25.90 5.29 -14.56
N ASN A 555 26.64 5.10 -15.67
CA ASN A 555 28.03 4.64 -15.72
C ASN A 555 29.03 5.73 -16.12
N ALA A 556 28.60 6.96 -16.40
CA ALA A 556 29.50 8.06 -16.79
C ALA A 556 30.54 8.36 -15.68
N LYS A 557 31.82 8.54 -16.03
CA LYS A 557 32.91 8.71 -15.03
C LYS A 557 32.88 10.04 -14.28
N GLU A 558 32.35 11.08 -14.90
CA GLU A 558 32.24 12.42 -14.30
C GLU A 558 30.76 12.79 -14.15
N VAL A 559 30.39 13.38 -13.01
CA VAL A 559 29.03 13.85 -12.72
C VAL A 559 29.02 15.36 -12.88
N GLU A 560 28.45 15.84 -13.98
CA GLU A 560 28.19 17.26 -14.16
C GLU A 560 26.82 17.63 -13.60
N LEU A 561 26.77 18.65 -12.74
CA LEU A 561 25.50 19.15 -12.22
C LEU A 561 24.75 19.88 -13.32
N PRO A 562 23.48 19.51 -13.60
CA PRO A 562 22.76 20.13 -14.69
C PRO A 562 22.35 21.57 -14.30
N GLU A 563 22.39 22.49 -15.26
CA GLU A 563 22.06 23.89 -15.00
C GLU A 563 20.54 24.11 -14.92
N VAL A 564 20.02 24.39 -13.72
CA VAL A 564 18.57 24.63 -13.47
C VAL A 564 17.95 25.61 -14.46
N GLY A 565 18.67 26.69 -14.81
CA GLY A 565 18.21 27.71 -15.76
C GLY A 565 17.97 27.19 -17.19
N LYS A 566 18.62 26.09 -17.59
CA LYS A 566 18.40 25.42 -18.89
C LYS A 566 17.32 24.35 -18.78
N ILE A 567 17.31 23.60 -17.67
CA ILE A 567 16.37 22.49 -17.43
C ILE A 567 14.94 22.98 -17.29
N TYR A 568 14.70 24.07 -16.54
CA TYR A 568 13.33 24.46 -16.19
C TYR A 568 12.46 24.67 -17.43
N LYS A 569 12.99 25.29 -18.50
CA LYS A 569 12.26 25.53 -19.76
C LYS A 569 11.92 24.26 -20.51
N ALA A 570 12.72 23.20 -20.37
CA ALA A 570 12.60 21.99 -21.17
C ALA A 570 11.35 21.17 -20.82
N GLY A 571 10.82 21.25 -19.59
CA GLY A 571 9.76 20.37 -19.10
C GLY A 571 8.53 21.03 -18.47
N LEU A 572 8.36 22.37 -18.54
CA LEU A 572 7.18 23.04 -17.95
C LEU A 572 5.83 22.50 -18.47
N HIS A 573 5.79 22.01 -19.70
CA HIS A 573 4.58 21.43 -20.29
C HIS A 573 4.14 20.13 -19.59
N TYR A 574 5.03 19.41 -18.90
CA TYR A 574 4.68 18.25 -18.07
C TYR A 574 3.89 18.62 -16.81
N LEU A 575 3.97 19.87 -16.36
CA LEU A 575 3.18 20.36 -15.22
C LEU A 575 1.71 20.58 -15.60
N LEU A 576 1.42 20.84 -16.88
CA LEU A 576 0.07 21.15 -17.35
C LEU A 576 -0.95 20.03 -17.05
N PRO A 577 -0.71 18.74 -17.37
CA PRO A 577 -1.63 17.66 -17.00
C PRO A 577 -1.78 17.46 -15.49
N ILE A 578 -0.74 17.75 -14.69
CA ILE A 578 -0.84 17.74 -13.21
C ILE A 578 -1.72 18.91 -12.73
N ILE A 579 -1.58 20.10 -13.30
CA ILE A 579 -2.42 21.26 -12.98
C ILE A 579 -3.89 20.95 -13.33
N VAL A 580 -4.16 20.35 -14.48
CA VAL A 580 -5.52 19.93 -14.88
C VAL A 580 -6.08 18.92 -13.88
N LEU A 581 -5.28 17.92 -13.48
CA LEU A 581 -5.67 16.94 -12.47
C LEU A 581 -6.04 17.61 -11.15
N VAL A 582 -5.13 18.43 -10.60
CA VAL A 582 -5.31 19.15 -9.34
C VAL A 582 -6.49 20.12 -9.40
N TYR A 583 -6.69 20.81 -10.53
CA TYR A 583 -7.82 21.71 -10.71
C TYR A 583 -9.16 20.97 -10.60
N PHE A 584 -9.35 19.90 -11.39
CA PHE A 584 -10.60 19.15 -11.37
C PHE A 584 -10.85 18.43 -10.05
N LEU A 585 -9.78 17.94 -9.42
CA LEU A 585 -9.86 17.15 -8.19
C LEU A 585 -10.02 18.00 -6.93
N MET A 586 -9.23 19.08 -6.78
CA MET A 586 -9.20 19.89 -5.57
C MET A 586 -10.07 21.14 -5.61
N ILE A 587 -10.23 21.76 -6.79
CA ILE A 587 -10.93 23.05 -6.92
C ILE A 587 -12.37 22.83 -7.35
N GLU A 588 -12.59 22.09 -8.44
CA GLU A 588 -13.94 21.74 -8.91
C GLU A 588 -14.57 20.57 -8.14
N GLN A 589 -13.77 19.83 -7.38
CA GLN A 589 -14.19 18.64 -6.60
C GLN A 589 -14.99 17.63 -7.44
N LYS A 590 -14.56 17.44 -8.70
CA LYS A 590 -15.11 16.37 -9.55
C LYS A 590 -14.72 15.01 -9.00
N SER A 591 -15.44 13.97 -9.41
CA SER A 591 -15.07 12.61 -9.04
C SER A 591 -13.61 12.30 -9.44
N PRO A 592 -12.87 11.50 -8.64
CA PRO A 592 -11.49 11.15 -8.95
C PRO A 592 -11.30 10.58 -10.35
N GLY A 593 -12.23 9.71 -10.79
CA GLY A 593 -12.19 9.13 -12.13
C GLY A 593 -12.31 10.15 -13.25
N LEU A 594 -13.22 11.13 -13.12
CA LEU A 594 -13.38 12.17 -14.13
C LEU A 594 -12.17 13.12 -14.18
N SER A 595 -11.60 13.44 -13.01
CA SER A 595 -10.39 14.27 -12.91
C SER A 595 -9.19 13.62 -13.59
N ALA A 596 -8.97 12.32 -13.32
CA ALA A 596 -7.92 11.54 -13.97
C ALA A 596 -8.16 11.35 -15.47
N PHE A 597 -9.42 11.20 -15.90
CA PHE A 597 -9.78 11.14 -17.32
C PHE A 597 -9.31 12.39 -18.08
N TRP A 598 -9.64 13.60 -17.61
CA TRP A 598 -9.24 14.83 -18.31
C TRP A 598 -7.72 15.03 -18.35
N ALA A 599 -7.02 14.71 -17.26
CA ALA A 599 -5.57 14.78 -17.21
C ALA A 599 -4.92 13.75 -18.16
N THR A 600 -5.47 12.54 -18.22
CA THR A 600 -5.03 11.46 -19.12
C THR A 600 -5.32 11.81 -20.59
N ALA A 601 -6.48 12.37 -20.89
CA ALA A 601 -6.83 12.82 -22.24
C ALA A 601 -5.86 13.90 -22.75
N LEU A 602 -5.43 14.81 -21.86
CA LEU A 602 -4.38 15.78 -22.20
C LEU A 602 -3.03 15.10 -22.45
N LEU A 603 -2.65 14.06 -21.70
CA LEU A 603 -1.43 13.30 -21.95
C LEU A 603 -1.45 12.57 -23.30
N PHE A 604 -2.61 12.06 -23.75
CA PHE A 604 -2.74 11.51 -25.10
C PHE A 604 -2.40 12.57 -26.15
N VAL A 605 -2.91 13.80 -25.97
CA VAL A 605 -2.59 14.93 -26.86
C VAL A 605 -1.09 15.26 -26.79
N ILE A 606 -0.50 15.33 -25.60
CA ILE A 606 0.91 15.64 -25.41
C ILE A 606 1.79 14.60 -26.10
N LEU A 607 1.60 13.31 -25.81
CA LEU A 607 2.42 12.23 -26.38
C LEU A 607 2.37 12.21 -27.92
N LEU A 608 1.19 12.36 -28.51
CA LEU A 608 1.01 12.36 -29.97
C LEU A 608 1.59 13.61 -30.64
N THR A 609 1.62 14.75 -29.96
CA THR A 609 1.92 16.05 -30.61
C THR A 609 3.25 16.68 -30.17
N GLN A 610 3.83 16.30 -29.03
CA GLN A 610 5.00 17.00 -28.47
C GLN A 610 6.23 16.92 -29.39
N LYS A 611 6.58 15.72 -29.87
CA LYS A 611 7.71 15.46 -30.76
C LYS A 611 7.53 16.18 -32.12
N PRO A 612 6.39 16.01 -32.83
CA PRO A 612 6.22 16.67 -34.13
C PRO A 612 6.13 18.20 -34.01
N LEU A 613 5.48 18.74 -32.97
CA LEU A 613 5.41 20.19 -32.79
C LEU A 613 6.77 20.80 -32.39
N LYS A 614 7.59 20.12 -31.56
CA LYS A 614 8.97 20.55 -31.30
C LYS A 614 9.82 20.53 -32.57
N ALA A 615 9.71 19.48 -33.38
CA ALA A 615 10.40 19.38 -34.67
C ALA A 615 10.00 20.54 -35.60
N LEU A 616 8.71 20.87 -35.67
CA LEU A 616 8.20 22.02 -36.42
C LEU A 616 8.81 23.34 -35.92
N PHE A 617 8.81 23.59 -34.61
CA PHE A 617 9.39 24.81 -34.03
C PHE A 617 10.90 24.91 -34.21
N ARG A 618 11.60 23.77 -34.29
CA ARG A 618 13.04 23.68 -34.57
C ARG A 618 13.36 23.70 -36.07
N GLY A 619 12.37 23.79 -36.95
CA GLY A 619 12.56 23.81 -38.41
C GLY A 619 13.02 22.47 -39.00
N GLN A 620 12.73 21.34 -38.33
CA GLN A 620 13.11 20.00 -38.77
C GLN A 620 12.02 19.40 -39.69
N SER A 621 12.43 18.68 -40.74
CA SER A 621 11.51 18.12 -41.75
C SER A 621 10.88 16.76 -41.39
N ASN A 622 11.33 16.11 -40.32
CA ASN A 622 10.97 14.73 -39.97
C ASN A 622 9.65 14.63 -39.17
N LEU A 623 8.62 15.39 -39.54
CA LEU A 623 7.36 15.47 -38.78
C LEU A 623 6.63 14.13 -38.70
N GLY A 624 6.61 13.37 -39.80
CA GLY A 624 5.95 12.06 -39.85
C GLY A 624 6.58 11.04 -38.91
N GLN A 625 7.91 10.95 -38.89
CA GLN A 625 8.63 10.04 -37.99
C GLN A 625 8.38 10.41 -36.53
N ASN A 626 8.46 11.70 -36.19
CA ASN A 626 8.19 12.17 -34.83
C ASN A 626 6.76 11.87 -34.36
N PHE A 627 5.77 11.91 -35.25
CA PHE A 627 4.40 11.51 -34.92
C PHE A 627 4.31 9.99 -34.68
N VAL A 628 4.95 9.17 -35.52
CA VAL A 628 5.04 7.70 -35.32
C VAL A 628 5.72 7.38 -33.99
N ASP A 629 6.80 8.08 -33.65
CA ASP A 629 7.49 7.91 -32.37
C ASP A 629 6.57 8.30 -31.19
N GLY A 630 5.73 9.33 -31.33
CA GLY A 630 4.72 9.70 -30.34
C GLY A 630 3.60 8.67 -30.20
N VAL A 631 3.16 8.04 -31.30
CA VAL A 631 2.22 6.91 -31.27
C VAL A 631 2.85 5.70 -30.59
N ALA A 632 4.13 5.43 -30.83
CA ALA A 632 4.87 4.35 -30.17
C ALA A 632 4.98 4.60 -28.65
N ASP A 633 5.27 5.83 -28.22
CA ASP A 633 5.30 6.19 -26.80
C ASP A 633 3.91 6.02 -26.14
N LEU A 634 2.84 6.45 -26.82
CA LEU A 634 1.47 6.28 -26.33
C LEU A 634 1.09 4.80 -26.21
N TRP A 635 1.41 4.01 -27.23
CA TRP A 635 1.18 2.56 -27.23
C TRP A 635 1.93 1.88 -26.08
N ALA A 636 3.20 2.22 -25.89
CA ALA A 636 4.01 1.71 -24.78
C ALA A 636 3.45 2.13 -23.42
N GLY A 637 3.04 3.40 -23.26
CA GLY A 637 2.44 3.89 -22.02
C GLY A 637 1.09 3.23 -21.67
N LEU A 638 0.27 2.90 -22.68
CA LEU A 638 -0.97 2.13 -22.48
C LEU A 638 -0.70 0.70 -22.03
N ILE A 639 0.36 0.07 -22.55
CA ILE A 639 0.80 -1.25 -22.11
C ILE A 639 1.33 -1.20 -20.68
N ASP A 640 2.19 -0.23 -20.37
CA ASP A 640 2.81 -0.10 -19.05
C ASP A 640 1.77 0.21 -17.98
N GLY A 641 0.78 1.06 -18.28
CA GLY A 641 -0.37 1.30 -17.41
C GLY A 641 -1.15 0.02 -17.08
N ALA A 642 -1.45 -0.79 -18.09
CA ALA A 642 -2.13 -2.08 -17.88
C ALA A 642 -1.25 -3.10 -17.15
N ARG A 643 0.05 -3.19 -17.46
CA ARG A 643 1.01 -4.09 -16.79
C ARG A 643 1.12 -3.78 -15.30
N ASN A 644 1.28 -2.49 -14.96
CA ASN A 644 1.32 -2.00 -13.58
C ASN A 644 0.00 -2.27 -12.84
N MET A 645 -1.11 -2.37 -13.58
CA MET A 645 -2.42 -2.66 -13.01
C MET A 645 -2.65 -4.14 -12.68
N ILE A 646 -2.03 -5.09 -13.40
CA ILE A 646 -2.30 -6.54 -13.25
C ILE A 646 -2.19 -6.95 -11.77
N GLY A 647 -1.07 -6.62 -11.13
CA GLY A 647 -0.83 -6.91 -9.73
C GLY A 647 -1.86 -6.25 -8.83
N ILE A 648 -2.11 -4.94 -8.99
CA ILE A 648 -3.05 -4.17 -8.15
C ILE A 648 -4.48 -4.73 -8.25
N ALA A 649 -4.94 -5.09 -9.45
CA ALA A 649 -6.28 -5.63 -9.67
C ALA A 649 -6.45 -7.02 -9.03
N LEU A 650 -5.47 -7.90 -9.19
CA LEU A 650 -5.47 -9.22 -8.55
C LEU A 650 -5.34 -9.10 -7.02
N ALA A 651 -4.56 -8.14 -6.53
CA ALA A 651 -4.36 -7.90 -5.11
C ALA A 651 -5.65 -7.37 -4.46
N THR A 652 -6.32 -6.41 -5.08
CA THR A 652 -7.60 -5.86 -4.59
C THR A 652 -8.72 -6.90 -4.61
N ALA A 653 -8.80 -7.72 -5.66
CA ALA A 653 -9.73 -8.85 -5.74
C ALA A 653 -9.46 -9.89 -4.63
N THR A 654 -8.19 -10.25 -4.42
CA THR A 654 -7.81 -11.25 -3.40
C THR A 654 -7.99 -10.70 -1.98
N ALA A 655 -7.66 -9.43 -1.75
CA ALA A 655 -7.93 -8.75 -0.48
C ALA A 655 -9.44 -8.63 -0.21
N GLY A 656 -10.27 -8.56 -1.26
CA GLY A 656 -11.73 -8.68 -1.14
C GLY A 656 -12.18 -9.98 -0.47
N VAL A 657 -11.46 -11.10 -0.64
CA VAL A 657 -11.76 -12.36 0.08
C VAL A 657 -11.47 -12.22 1.59
N ILE A 658 -10.44 -11.45 1.95
CA ILE A 658 -10.11 -11.17 3.34
C ILE A 658 -11.19 -10.29 3.95
N VAL A 659 -11.53 -9.16 3.30
CA VAL A 659 -12.63 -8.28 3.75
C VAL A 659 -13.94 -9.05 3.89
N GLY A 660 -14.30 -9.85 2.88
CA GLY A 660 -15.48 -10.70 2.92
C GLY A 660 -15.43 -11.72 4.06
N THR A 661 -14.26 -12.23 4.42
CA THR A 661 -14.09 -13.11 5.59
C THR A 661 -14.32 -12.34 6.87
N VAL A 662 -13.78 -11.12 6.98
CA VAL A 662 -13.98 -10.27 8.16
C VAL A 662 -15.46 -9.98 8.37
N THR A 663 -16.17 -9.56 7.31
CA THR A 663 -17.61 -9.25 7.40
C THR A 663 -18.48 -10.49 7.64
N LEU A 664 -18.08 -11.66 7.14
CA LEU A 664 -18.83 -12.91 7.33
C LEU A 664 -18.65 -13.52 8.73
N THR A 665 -17.47 -13.38 9.31
CA THR A 665 -17.07 -14.07 10.56
C THR A 665 -17.10 -13.19 11.79
N GLY A 666 -17.02 -11.86 11.64
CA GLY A 666 -16.89 -10.93 12.77
C GLY A 666 -15.50 -10.91 13.40
N VAL A 667 -14.46 -11.44 12.72
CA VAL A 667 -13.09 -11.53 13.28
C VAL A 667 -12.49 -10.18 13.69
N GLY A 668 -13.03 -9.06 13.19
CA GLY A 668 -12.61 -7.72 13.63
C GLY A 668 -12.81 -7.52 15.14
N GLN A 669 -13.95 -7.94 15.69
CA GLN A 669 -14.25 -7.87 17.13
C GLN A 669 -13.28 -8.73 17.93
N VAL A 670 -13.11 -9.97 17.47
CA VAL A 670 -12.19 -10.94 18.06
C VAL A 670 -10.75 -10.41 18.14
N MET A 671 -10.30 -9.66 17.13
CA MET A 671 -9.01 -9.01 17.15
C MET A 671 -8.95 -7.85 18.17
N ALA A 672 -10.07 -7.14 18.39
CA ALA A 672 -10.16 -6.10 19.41
C ALA A 672 -9.98 -6.72 20.81
N ASP A 673 -10.75 -7.77 21.13
CA ASP A 673 -10.70 -8.46 22.41
C ASP A 673 -9.29 -9.02 22.69
N LEU A 674 -8.65 -9.60 21.66
CA LEU A 674 -7.28 -10.10 21.76
C LEU A 674 -6.27 -8.98 22.07
N VAL A 675 -6.39 -7.84 21.39
CA VAL A 675 -5.51 -6.68 21.62
C VAL A 675 -5.74 -6.11 23.02
N GLU A 676 -6.98 -5.98 23.44
CA GLU A 676 -7.33 -5.51 24.78
C GLU A 676 -6.74 -6.42 25.86
N PHE A 677 -6.98 -7.72 25.75
CA PHE A 677 -6.46 -8.73 26.68
C PHE A 677 -4.94 -8.68 26.78
N LEU A 678 -4.23 -8.63 25.64
CA LEU A 678 -2.76 -8.58 25.62
C LEU A 678 -2.21 -7.26 26.16
N SER A 679 -2.94 -6.17 26.00
CA SER A 679 -2.53 -4.84 26.46
C SER A 679 -2.83 -4.58 27.94
N GLY A 680 -3.68 -5.41 28.56
CA GLY A 680 -4.20 -5.18 29.91
C GLY A 680 -5.00 -3.88 30.04
N GLY A 681 -5.73 -3.49 28.98
CA GLY A 681 -6.48 -2.24 28.90
C GLY A 681 -5.63 -0.97 28.76
N ASN A 682 -4.30 -1.08 28.58
CA ASN A 682 -3.46 0.10 28.40
C ASN A 682 -3.48 0.61 26.95
N LEU A 683 -4.08 1.77 26.74
CA LEU A 683 -4.22 2.42 25.43
C LEU A 683 -2.91 2.53 24.61
N ILE A 684 -1.79 2.86 25.24
CA ILE A 684 -0.51 2.99 24.51
C ILE A 684 -0.03 1.60 24.05
N LEU A 685 -0.13 0.59 24.92
CA LEU A 685 0.20 -0.78 24.55
C LEU A 685 -0.74 -1.32 23.48
N MET A 686 -2.04 -0.99 23.52
CA MET A 686 -3.00 -1.32 22.46
C MET A 686 -2.56 -0.76 21.11
N LEU A 687 -2.26 0.54 21.04
CA LEU A 687 -1.80 1.17 19.79
C LEU A 687 -0.47 0.58 19.29
N ILE A 688 0.45 0.23 20.20
CA ILE A 688 1.70 -0.45 19.82
C ILE A 688 1.40 -1.84 19.26
N MET A 689 0.52 -2.62 19.91
CA MET A 689 0.11 -3.94 19.42
C MET A 689 -0.58 -3.85 18.07
N VAL A 690 -1.51 -2.92 17.88
CA VAL A 690 -2.17 -2.69 16.59
C VAL A 690 -1.14 -2.29 15.53
N GLY A 691 -0.19 -1.41 15.85
CA GLY A 691 0.89 -1.03 14.92
C GLY A 691 1.76 -2.22 14.52
N LEU A 692 2.12 -3.09 15.47
CA LEU A 692 2.88 -4.31 15.20
C LEU A 692 2.09 -5.34 14.38
N LEU A 693 0.82 -5.57 14.73
CA LEU A 693 -0.07 -6.45 13.96
C LEU A 693 -0.26 -5.92 12.53
N SER A 694 -0.42 -4.60 12.38
CA SER A 694 -0.51 -3.92 11.08
C SER A 694 0.74 -4.13 10.23
N LEU A 695 1.94 -4.01 10.83
CA LEU A 695 3.20 -4.32 10.15
C LEU A 695 3.26 -5.79 9.72
N VAL A 696 2.89 -6.71 10.62
CA VAL A 696 2.97 -8.16 10.36
C VAL A 696 2.00 -8.59 9.28
N LEU A 697 0.75 -8.14 9.34
CA LEU A 697 -0.27 -8.42 8.34
C LEU A 697 0.08 -7.81 6.98
N GLY A 698 0.76 -6.67 6.97
CA GLY A 698 1.19 -5.99 5.76
C GLY A 698 2.42 -6.57 5.07
N MET A 699 3.22 -7.40 5.76
CA MET A 699 4.47 -7.92 5.22
C MET A 699 4.26 -8.75 3.94
N GLY A 700 4.94 -8.37 2.86
CA GLY A 700 4.90 -9.08 1.58
C GLY A 700 3.62 -8.86 0.77
N LEU A 701 2.80 -7.87 1.16
CA LEU A 701 1.62 -7.44 0.40
C LEU A 701 1.91 -6.11 -0.32
N PRO A 702 1.44 -5.92 -1.56
CA PRO A 702 1.45 -4.61 -2.19
C PRO A 702 0.67 -3.59 -1.35
N THR A 703 1.13 -2.34 -1.28
CA THR A 703 0.55 -1.24 -0.47
C THR A 703 -0.97 -1.20 -0.47
N THR A 704 -1.59 -1.29 -1.65
CA THR A 704 -3.05 -1.21 -1.80
C THR A 704 -3.74 -2.37 -1.09
N ALA A 705 -3.25 -3.60 -1.30
CA ALA A 705 -3.82 -4.79 -0.68
C ALA A 705 -3.51 -4.83 0.82
N ASN A 706 -2.30 -4.44 1.20
CA ASN A 706 -1.90 -4.26 2.58
C ASN A 706 -2.88 -3.32 3.31
N TYR A 707 -3.12 -2.13 2.76
CA TYR A 707 -4.07 -1.18 3.34
C TYR A 707 -5.48 -1.79 3.46
N ILE A 708 -6.00 -2.49 2.44
CA ILE A 708 -7.32 -3.13 2.52
C ILE A 708 -7.38 -4.15 3.67
N VAL A 709 -6.37 -5.00 3.78
CA VAL A 709 -6.30 -6.05 4.80
C VAL A 709 -6.20 -5.42 6.19
N VAL A 710 -5.24 -4.52 6.36
CA VAL A 710 -4.98 -3.91 7.67
C VAL A 710 -6.14 -2.99 8.06
N SER A 711 -6.70 -2.17 7.16
CA SER A 711 -7.79 -1.26 7.51
C SER A 711 -9.07 -2.01 7.87
N SER A 712 -9.42 -3.07 7.13
CA SER A 712 -10.63 -3.86 7.42
C SER A 712 -10.54 -4.60 8.76
N LEU A 713 -9.34 -4.96 9.20
CA LEU A 713 -9.12 -5.68 10.45
C LEU A 713 -8.87 -4.76 11.64
N MET A 714 -7.99 -3.78 11.49
CA MET A 714 -7.41 -3.03 12.60
C MET A 714 -8.04 -1.65 12.81
N ALA A 715 -8.69 -1.05 11.79
CA ALA A 715 -9.27 0.29 11.97
C ALA A 715 -10.41 0.27 12.99
N GLY A 716 -11.33 -0.71 12.90
CA GLY A 716 -12.39 -0.89 13.89
C GLY A 716 -11.84 -1.09 15.30
N VAL A 717 -10.81 -1.92 15.44
CA VAL A 717 -10.13 -2.18 16.73
C VAL A 717 -9.62 -0.90 17.39
N VAL A 718 -8.97 0.01 16.64
CA VAL A 718 -8.47 1.28 17.21
C VAL A 718 -9.62 2.20 17.61
N VAL A 719 -10.70 2.26 16.82
CA VAL A 719 -11.87 3.09 17.12
C VAL A 719 -12.55 2.61 18.41
N GLU A 720 -12.77 1.31 18.51
CA GLU A 720 -13.50 0.70 19.61
C GLU A 720 -12.71 0.74 20.93
N LEU A 721 -11.47 0.24 20.92
CA LEU A 721 -10.61 0.26 22.10
C LEU A 721 -10.23 1.70 22.51
N GLY A 722 -10.12 2.61 21.54
CA GLY A 722 -9.93 4.02 21.79
C GLY A 722 -11.10 4.61 22.57
N ALA A 723 -12.33 4.39 22.10
CA ALA A 723 -13.55 4.87 22.75
C ALA A 723 -13.73 4.31 24.17
N GLN A 724 -13.46 3.01 24.37
CA GLN A 724 -13.48 2.37 25.70
C GLN A 724 -12.44 2.97 26.66
N SER A 725 -11.29 3.40 26.14
CA SER A 725 -10.24 4.06 26.93
C SER A 725 -10.41 5.59 27.06
N GLY A 726 -11.54 6.15 26.64
CA GLY A 726 -11.82 7.59 26.68
C GLY A 726 -11.06 8.43 25.62
N LEU A 727 -10.44 7.78 24.63
CA LEU A 727 -9.79 8.42 23.49
C LEU A 727 -10.67 8.30 22.24
N ILE A 728 -11.35 9.39 21.90
CA ILE A 728 -12.13 9.46 20.66
C ILE A 728 -11.22 9.98 19.56
N VAL A 729 -11.00 9.15 18.54
CA VAL A 729 -10.10 9.42 17.43
C VAL A 729 -10.92 9.58 16.16
N PRO A 730 -10.72 10.65 15.38
CA PRO A 730 -11.35 10.79 14.07
C PRO A 730 -11.03 9.60 13.17
N LEU A 731 -12.02 9.12 12.43
CA LEU A 731 -11.89 7.90 11.64
C LEU A 731 -10.74 8.01 10.61
N ILE A 732 -10.54 9.18 10.01
CA ILE A 732 -9.40 9.43 9.11
C ILE A 732 -8.04 9.28 9.79
N ALA A 733 -7.91 9.67 11.06
CA ALA A 733 -6.67 9.51 11.81
C ALA A 733 -6.37 8.02 12.04
N VAL A 734 -7.39 7.22 12.34
CA VAL A 734 -7.25 5.76 12.46
C VAL A 734 -6.84 5.13 11.12
N HIS A 735 -7.48 5.52 10.03
CA HIS A 735 -7.16 5.01 8.71
C HIS A 735 -5.74 5.43 8.24
N LEU A 736 -5.31 6.65 8.53
CA LEU A 736 -3.92 7.08 8.32
C LEU A 736 -2.95 6.33 9.22
N PHE A 737 -3.32 6.01 10.47
CA PHE A 737 -2.48 5.22 11.37
C PHE A 737 -2.18 3.85 10.79
N VAL A 738 -3.22 3.09 10.45
CA VAL A 738 -3.06 1.74 9.86
C VAL A 738 -2.37 1.80 8.51
N PHE A 739 -2.61 2.85 7.71
CA PHE A 739 -1.92 3.04 6.43
C PHE A 739 -0.43 3.27 6.60
N TYR A 740 -0.01 4.12 7.54
CA TYR A 740 1.41 4.38 7.81
C TYR A 740 2.12 3.11 8.29
N PHE A 741 1.50 2.29 9.14
CA PHE A 741 2.09 1.01 9.51
C PHE A 741 2.08 0.00 8.35
N GLY A 742 1.04 0.03 7.51
CA GLY A 742 0.97 -0.76 6.29
C GLY A 742 2.17 -0.48 5.38
N ILE A 743 2.39 0.77 4.95
CA ILE A 743 3.50 1.11 4.03
C ILE A 743 4.88 0.81 4.63
N MET A 744 5.00 0.81 5.96
CA MET A 744 6.25 0.50 6.63
C MET A 744 6.63 -0.99 6.53
N ALA A 745 5.68 -1.87 6.21
CA ALA A 745 5.96 -3.26 5.92
C ALA A 745 6.90 -3.41 4.69
N ASP A 746 6.88 -2.47 3.74
CA ASP A 746 7.74 -2.47 2.54
C ASP A 746 9.24 -2.30 2.86
N VAL A 747 9.58 -1.75 4.03
CA VAL A 747 10.97 -1.57 4.48
C VAL A 747 11.35 -2.47 5.65
N THR A 748 10.41 -3.24 6.20
CA THR A 748 10.62 -4.02 7.42
C THR A 748 11.23 -5.39 7.09
N PRO A 749 12.42 -5.73 7.62
CA PRO A 749 12.98 -7.07 7.49
C PRO A 749 12.10 -8.14 8.16
N PRO A 750 12.05 -9.38 7.65
CA PRO A 750 12.91 -9.96 6.61
C PRO A 750 12.41 -9.75 5.18
N VAL A 751 11.22 -9.18 4.96
CA VAL A 751 10.57 -9.17 3.63
C VAL A 751 10.93 -7.94 2.79
N GLY A 752 10.96 -6.75 3.40
CA GLY A 752 11.06 -5.42 2.76
C GLY A 752 11.38 -5.38 1.26
N LEU A 753 10.37 -5.56 0.41
CA LEU A 753 10.49 -5.75 -1.05
C LEU A 753 11.24 -4.60 -1.74
N ALA A 754 10.97 -3.36 -1.33
CA ALA A 754 11.66 -2.19 -1.85
C ALA A 754 13.17 -2.24 -1.55
N SER A 755 13.55 -2.83 -0.42
CA SER A 755 14.96 -3.02 -0.02
C SER A 755 15.68 -4.05 -0.89
N PHE A 756 14.98 -5.10 -1.32
CA PHE A 756 15.51 -6.07 -2.30
C PHE A 756 15.73 -5.43 -3.66
N ALA A 757 14.76 -4.63 -4.16
CA ALA A 757 14.91 -3.89 -5.41
C ALA A 757 16.11 -2.92 -5.34
N ALA A 758 16.24 -2.16 -4.25
CA ALA A 758 17.34 -1.24 -4.07
C ALA A 758 18.70 -1.95 -3.90
N ALA A 759 18.73 -3.12 -3.28
CA ALA A 759 19.93 -3.94 -3.18
C ALA A 759 20.41 -4.43 -4.54
N ALA A 760 19.48 -4.81 -5.43
CA ALA A 760 19.82 -5.21 -6.79
C ALA A 760 20.42 -4.07 -7.63
N VAL A 761 19.97 -2.83 -7.42
CA VAL A 761 20.56 -1.64 -8.06
C VAL A 761 21.89 -1.25 -7.41
N SER A 762 21.97 -1.28 -6.08
CA SER A 762 23.13 -0.79 -5.33
C SER A 762 24.30 -1.78 -5.28
N GLY A 763 24.04 -3.07 -5.47
CA GLY A 763 24.99 -4.16 -5.21
C GLY A 763 25.31 -4.36 -3.72
N GLY A 764 24.42 -3.92 -2.82
CA GLY A 764 24.53 -4.10 -1.36
C GLY A 764 23.75 -5.32 -0.85
N ASP A 765 23.90 -5.63 0.45
CA ASP A 765 23.10 -6.67 1.11
C ASP A 765 21.65 -6.19 1.35
N ALA A 766 20.66 -6.96 0.91
CA ALA A 766 19.24 -6.58 0.97
C ALA A 766 18.70 -6.45 2.40
N ILE A 767 19.10 -7.36 3.29
CA ILE A 767 18.63 -7.37 4.67
C ILE A 767 19.22 -6.19 5.44
N ARG A 768 20.51 -5.90 5.29
CA ARG A 768 21.16 -4.70 5.87
C ARG A 768 20.57 -3.42 5.31
N THR A 769 20.32 -3.36 4.00
CA THR A 769 19.64 -2.23 3.35
C THR A 769 18.26 -2.01 3.97
N GLY A 770 17.49 -3.09 4.22
CA GLY A 770 16.20 -3.03 4.90
C GLY A 770 16.29 -2.55 6.35
N PHE A 771 17.21 -3.07 7.15
CA PHE A 771 17.40 -2.59 8.52
C PHE A 771 17.72 -1.10 8.56
N VAL A 772 18.66 -0.62 7.75
CA VAL A 772 19.04 0.79 7.70
C VAL A 772 17.88 1.66 7.17
N ALA A 773 17.13 1.17 6.18
CA ALA A 773 15.94 1.85 5.66
C ALA A 773 14.84 1.98 6.73
N PHE A 774 14.55 0.91 7.48
CA PHE A 774 13.62 0.92 8.60
C PHE A 774 14.05 1.92 9.67
N PHE A 775 15.34 1.95 10.05
CA PHE A 775 15.88 2.92 10.99
C PHE A 775 15.71 4.36 10.50
N TYR A 776 15.98 4.63 9.22
CA TYR A 776 15.71 5.95 8.66
C TYR A 776 14.22 6.27 8.77
N SER A 777 13.34 5.33 8.47
CA SER A 777 11.89 5.48 8.48
C SER A 777 11.23 5.46 9.87
N LEU A 778 11.96 5.34 10.98
CA LEU A 778 11.41 5.47 12.35
C LEU A 778 10.63 6.77 12.57
N ARG A 779 11.01 7.84 11.88
CA ARG A 779 10.27 9.11 11.85
C ARG A 779 8.84 8.93 11.35
N THR A 780 8.65 8.11 10.32
CA THR A 780 7.34 7.81 9.72
C THR A 780 6.53 6.91 10.65
N VAL A 781 7.17 6.00 11.40
CA VAL A 781 6.52 5.18 12.45
C VAL A 781 6.05 6.01 13.64
N ALA A 782 6.77 7.06 14.00
CA ALA A 782 6.43 7.91 15.15
C ALA A 782 5.21 8.80 14.89
N LEU A 783 5.04 9.33 13.67
CA LEU A 783 3.99 10.28 13.33
C LEU A 783 2.56 9.78 13.63
N PRO A 784 2.19 8.53 13.30
CA PRO A 784 0.90 7.96 13.66
C PRO A 784 0.51 8.05 15.12
N PHE A 785 1.44 7.72 16.02
CA PHE A 785 1.19 7.87 17.45
C PHE A 785 0.96 9.32 17.82
N VAL A 786 1.72 10.25 17.24
CA VAL A 786 1.57 11.66 17.56
C VAL A 786 0.20 12.17 17.10
N PHE A 787 -0.18 11.94 15.85
CA PHE A 787 -1.42 12.52 15.32
C PHE A 787 -2.69 11.85 15.83
N ILE A 788 -2.63 10.58 16.30
CA ILE A 788 -3.77 9.95 16.98
C ILE A 788 -4.15 10.73 18.23
N PHE A 789 -3.15 11.22 18.96
CA PHE A 789 -3.42 11.97 20.16
C PHE A 789 -3.48 13.50 19.93
N ASN A 790 -2.84 14.01 18.87
CA ASN A 790 -2.82 15.42 18.49
C ASN A 790 -3.29 15.59 17.03
N THR A 791 -4.61 15.66 16.86
CA THR A 791 -5.29 15.76 15.56
C THR A 791 -5.01 17.06 14.82
N ASP A 792 -4.47 18.10 15.49
CA ASP A 792 -4.03 19.34 14.84
C ASP A 792 -2.99 19.09 13.75
N LEU A 793 -2.16 18.04 13.88
CA LEU A 793 -1.21 17.62 12.86
C LEU A 793 -1.88 17.17 11.56
N LEU A 794 -3.13 16.72 11.65
CA LEU A 794 -3.96 16.39 10.51
C LEU A 794 -4.75 17.60 10.03
N LEU A 795 -4.58 18.80 10.59
CA LEU A 795 -5.34 19.99 10.19
C LEU A 795 -6.86 19.82 10.33
N ILE A 796 -7.31 18.99 11.29
CA ILE A 796 -8.73 18.81 11.64
C ILE A 796 -9.16 19.97 12.54
N ASP A 797 -10.17 20.73 12.12
CA ASP A 797 -10.74 21.87 12.85
C ASP A 797 -9.72 22.96 13.25
N VAL A 798 -8.67 23.12 12.45
CA VAL A 798 -7.57 24.06 12.71
C VAL A 798 -7.73 25.35 11.89
N THR A 799 -7.62 26.50 12.54
CA THR A 799 -7.57 27.80 11.85
C THR A 799 -6.25 27.99 11.09
N TRP A 800 -6.18 28.90 10.11
CA TRP A 800 -4.93 29.17 9.37
C TRP A 800 -3.73 29.52 10.27
N THR A 801 -3.96 30.30 11.33
CA THR A 801 -2.90 30.72 12.26
C THR A 801 -2.40 29.54 13.08
N GLN A 802 -3.30 28.73 13.63
CA GLN A 802 -2.95 27.49 14.34
C GLN A 802 -2.27 26.50 13.40
N GLY A 803 -2.75 26.34 12.16
CA GLY A 803 -2.18 25.42 11.18
C GLY A 803 -0.73 25.77 10.81
N ILE A 804 -0.43 27.07 10.65
CA ILE A 804 0.95 27.54 10.43
C ILE A 804 1.82 27.26 11.67
N LEU A 805 1.30 27.53 12.87
CA LEU A 805 2.03 27.27 14.12
C LEU A 805 2.33 25.78 14.31
N VAL A 806 1.35 24.92 14.04
CA VAL A 806 1.47 23.46 14.06
C VAL A 806 2.48 23.01 13.03
N ALA A 807 2.44 23.52 11.80
CA ALA A 807 3.41 23.18 10.77
C ALA A 807 4.85 23.53 11.17
N ILE A 808 5.07 24.72 11.75
CA ILE A 808 6.39 25.16 12.22
C ILE A 808 6.87 24.29 13.39
N SER A 809 6.04 24.13 14.42
CA SER A 809 6.38 23.37 15.62
C SER A 809 6.60 21.89 15.32
N ALA A 810 5.76 21.25 14.50
CA ALA A 810 5.92 19.88 14.05
C ALA A 810 7.20 19.67 13.20
N THR A 811 7.53 20.64 12.35
CA THR A 811 8.79 20.61 11.57
C THR A 811 10.00 20.68 12.49
N ILE A 812 9.99 21.56 13.50
CA ILE A 812 11.07 21.62 14.50
C ILE A 812 11.13 20.30 15.29
N ALA A 813 9.98 19.81 15.76
CA ALA A 813 9.87 18.58 16.53
C ALA A 813 10.45 17.37 15.77
N ILE A 814 10.08 17.18 14.49
CA ILE A 814 10.59 16.05 13.71
C ILE A 814 12.09 16.15 13.42
N LEU A 815 12.62 17.36 13.21
CA LEU A 815 14.05 17.58 13.00
C LEU A 815 14.84 17.28 14.28
N VAL A 816 14.34 17.73 15.43
CA VAL A 816 14.94 17.46 16.74
C VAL A 816 14.85 15.96 17.06
N PHE A 817 13.71 15.31 16.80
CA PHE A 817 13.54 13.86 16.92
C PHE A 817 14.59 13.12 16.09
N THR A 818 14.74 13.53 14.83
CA THR A 818 15.71 12.96 13.89
C THR A 818 17.16 13.14 14.37
N ALA A 819 17.51 14.32 14.89
CA ALA A 819 18.83 14.56 15.48
C ALA A 819 19.09 13.67 16.70
N GLY A 820 18.07 13.46 17.53
CA GLY A 820 18.09 12.58 18.68
C GLY A 820 18.33 11.12 18.31
N THR A 821 17.52 10.57 17.38
CA THR A 821 17.60 9.17 16.92
C THR A 821 18.87 8.90 16.12
N MET A 822 19.34 9.85 15.31
CA MET A 822 20.60 9.74 14.59
C MET A 822 21.83 9.94 15.48
N GLY A 823 21.67 10.42 16.72
CA GLY A 823 22.80 10.66 17.64
C GLY A 823 23.73 11.79 17.21
N TYR A 824 23.21 12.77 16.45
CA TYR A 824 24.00 13.91 15.97
C TYR A 824 23.11 15.14 15.79
N PHE A 825 23.51 16.27 16.36
CA PHE A 825 22.82 17.55 16.19
C PHE A 825 23.78 18.63 15.66
N LEU A 826 24.58 19.25 16.53
CA LEU A 826 25.70 20.12 16.11
C LEU A 826 27.03 19.36 16.07
N THR A 827 27.19 18.44 17.01
CA THR A 827 28.29 17.47 17.08
C THR A 827 27.70 16.10 17.42
N ARG A 828 28.55 15.08 17.57
CA ARG A 828 28.13 13.77 18.03
C ARG A 828 27.47 13.89 19.41
N SER A 829 26.20 13.48 19.49
CA SER A 829 25.42 13.54 20.72
C SER A 829 25.89 12.45 21.68
N ARG A 830 25.93 12.77 22.96
CA ARG A 830 25.99 11.75 24.02
C ARG A 830 24.59 11.16 24.22
N ILE A 831 24.49 9.96 24.80
CA ILE A 831 23.21 9.25 24.97
C ILE A 831 22.17 10.14 25.68
N TYR A 832 22.56 10.83 26.76
CA TYR A 832 21.65 11.73 27.48
C TYR A 832 21.24 12.97 26.65
N GLU A 833 22.10 13.47 25.76
CA GLU A 833 21.74 14.58 24.85
C GLU A 833 20.73 14.10 23.81
N SER A 834 20.92 12.89 23.27
CA SER A 834 19.93 12.25 22.40
C SER A 834 18.59 12.04 23.10
N LEU A 835 18.59 11.56 24.34
CA LEU A 835 17.36 11.41 25.14
C LEU A 835 16.68 12.76 25.40
N LEU A 836 17.44 13.80 25.71
CA LEU A 836 16.90 15.15 25.87
C LEU A 836 16.32 15.71 24.56
N LEU A 837 16.97 15.47 23.42
CA LEU A 837 16.42 15.86 22.11
C LEU A 837 15.11 15.12 21.83
N ILE A 838 15.04 13.81 22.07
CA ILE A 838 13.80 13.04 21.91
C ILE A 838 12.71 13.56 22.86
N PHE A 839 13.04 13.91 24.10
CA PHE A 839 12.11 14.50 25.05
C PHE A 839 11.60 15.88 24.60
N VAL A 840 12.50 16.75 24.08
CA VAL A 840 12.11 18.03 23.48
C VAL A 840 11.15 17.82 22.32
N ALA A 841 11.46 16.87 21.43
CA ALA A 841 10.58 16.56 20.30
C ALA A 841 9.19 16.08 20.78
N PHE A 842 9.15 15.21 21.79
CA PHE A 842 7.90 14.77 22.41
C PHE A 842 7.10 15.94 22.99
N ALA A 843 7.74 16.86 23.72
CA ALA A 843 7.08 18.05 24.27
C ALA A 843 6.55 19.01 23.20
N LEU A 844 7.22 19.13 22.06
CA LEU A 844 6.74 19.93 20.93
C LEU A 844 5.61 19.25 20.16
N PHE A 845 5.63 17.92 20.05
CA PHE A 845 4.58 17.15 19.37
C PHE A 845 3.30 16.97 20.19
N ARG A 846 3.46 16.83 21.51
CA ARG A 846 2.39 16.55 22.49
C ARG A 846 2.40 17.58 23.62
N PRO A 847 2.24 18.89 23.31
CA PRO A 847 2.20 19.91 24.35
C PRO A 847 1.03 19.70 25.32
N ASP A 848 -0.09 19.17 24.80
CA ASP A 848 -1.28 18.82 25.58
C ASP A 848 -0.99 17.77 26.66
N PHE A 849 -0.07 16.82 26.43
CA PHE A 849 0.30 15.82 27.45
C PHE A 849 0.81 16.47 28.74
N PHE A 850 1.55 17.58 28.62
CA PHE A 850 2.07 18.33 29.75
C PHE A 850 1.05 19.33 30.29
N MET A 851 0.38 20.07 29.40
CA MET A 851 -0.61 21.06 29.83
C MET A 851 -1.77 20.40 30.58
N ASN A 852 -2.29 19.27 30.09
CA ASN A 852 -3.39 18.53 30.72
C ASN A 852 -3.05 18.02 32.12
N ARG A 853 -1.76 17.85 32.45
CA ARG A 853 -1.31 17.48 33.80
C ARG A 853 -1.17 18.67 34.74
N ILE A 854 -0.94 19.86 34.19
CA ILE A 854 -0.82 21.10 34.95
C ILE A 854 -2.22 21.67 35.20
N MET A 855 -3.05 21.73 34.15
CA MET A 855 -4.44 22.15 34.18
C MET A 855 -5.26 21.14 33.36
N PRO A 856 -6.11 20.30 33.96
CA PRO A 856 -6.93 19.36 33.21
C PRO A 856 -7.87 20.07 32.21
N PRO A 857 -8.06 19.53 30.99
CA PRO A 857 -8.89 20.15 29.96
C PRO A 857 -10.40 20.01 30.22
N HIS A 858 -10.80 19.12 31.14
CA HIS A 858 -12.18 18.92 31.53
C HIS A 858 -12.30 18.90 33.05
N SER A 859 -13.41 19.39 33.57
CA SER A 859 -13.82 19.25 34.95
C SER A 859 -14.92 18.21 35.07
N ALA A 860 -14.83 17.33 36.08
CA ALA A 860 -15.87 16.37 36.39
C ALA A 860 -17.11 17.08 36.94
N VAL A 861 -18.27 16.80 36.34
CA VAL A 861 -19.59 17.26 36.77
C VAL A 861 -20.38 16.06 37.27
N ALA A 862 -21.23 16.26 38.28
CA ALA A 862 -22.04 15.17 38.83
C ALA A 862 -23.04 14.67 37.78
N PRO A 863 -23.24 13.34 37.61
CA PRO A 863 -24.17 12.81 36.61
C PRO A 863 -25.60 13.37 36.68
N LEU A 864 -26.07 13.68 37.89
CA LEU A 864 -27.40 14.27 38.12
C LEU A 864 -27.53 15.71 37.59
N GLU A 865 -26.42 16.39 37.36
CA GLU A 865 -26.39 17.76 36.83
C GLU A 865 -26.28 17.78 35.28
N LEU A 866 -26.46 16.64 34.59
CA LEU A 866 -26.31 16.52 33.14
C LEU A 866 -27.08 17.59 32.37
N VAL A 867 -28.36 17.81 32.68
CA VAL A 867 -29.20 18.81 32.00
C VAL A 867 -28.65 20.21 32.19
N GLN A 868 -28.20 20.54 33.41
CA GLN A 868 -27.62 21.84 33.72
C GLN A 868 -26.25 22.02 33.04
N ALA A 869 -25.45 20.95 32.97
CA ALA A 869 -24.17 20.95 32.27
C ALA A 869 -24.38 21.21 30.77
N LEU A 870 -25.37 20.55 30.15
CA LEU A 870 -25.75 20.75 28.74
C LEU A 870 -26.25 22.17 28.47
N GLU A 871 -27.01 22.76 29.39
CA GLU A 871 -27.53 24.13 29.26
C GLU A 871 -26.45 25.21 29.46
N SER A 872 -25.51 24.96 30.38
CA SER A 872 -24.46 25.92 30.74
C SER A 872 -23.28 25.97 29.76
N ALA A 873 -23.13 24.94 28.93
CA ALA A 873 -22.04 24.83 27.98
C ALA A 873 -22.27 25.74 26.76
N GLU A 874 -21.19 26.31 26.23
CA GLU A 874 -21.29 27.21 25.08
C GLU A 874 -21.57 26.42 23.80
N ALA A 875 -22.28 27.04 22.85
CA ALA A 875 -22.50 26.46 21.52
C ALA A 875 -21.18 26.04 20.86
N GLY A 876 -21.14 24.80 20.36
CA GLY A 876 -19.95 24.20 19.75
C GLY A 876 -18.98 23.53 20.74
N GLN A 877 -19.21 23.62 22.05
CA GLN A 877 -18.45 22.85 23.03
C GLN A 877 -18.87 21.37 23.02
N GLU A 878 -17.98 20.50 23.50
CA GLU A 878 -18.20 19.05 23.59
C GLU A 878 -18.19 18.61 25.06
N LEU A 879 -19.27 17.97 25.50
CA LEU A 879 -19.30 17.25 26.78
C LEU A 879 -19.02 15.76 26.53
N ARG A 880 -18.21 15.14 27.39
CA ARG A 880 -17.99 13.69 27.35
C ARG A 880 -18.77 13.02 28.47
N LEU A 881 -19.58 12.03 28.10
CA LEU A 881 -20.40 11.25 29.00
C LEU A 881 -19.87 9.82 29.00
N THR A 882 -19.47 9.32 30.16
CA THR A 882 -19.16 7.89 30.31
C THR A 882 -20.44 7.19 30.71
N ILE A 883 -20.89 6.27 29.85
CA ILE A 883 -22.11 5.49 30.02
C ILE A 883 -21.72 4.06 30.36
N GLN A 884 -22.37 3.48 31.35
CA GLN A 884 -22.14 2.10 31.81
C GLN A 884 -23.47 1.35 31.90
N GLY A 885 -23.45 0.06 31.55
CA GLY A 885 -24.64 -0.79 31.58
C GLY A 885 -24.33 -2.19 31.06
N PRO A 886 -25.30 -3.12 31.17
CA PRO A 886 -25.16 -4.47 30.62
C PRO A 886 -25.15 -4.46 29.09
N ASP A 887 -24.31 -5.30 28.49
CA ASP A 887 -24.30 -5.58 27.06
C ASP A 887 -25.46 -6.53 26.68
N PHE A 888 -26.10 -6.30 25.53
CA PHE A 888 -27.29 -7.01 25.08
C PHE A 888 -27.05 -8.48 24.76
N ASP A 889 -25.88 -8.82 24.22
CA ASP A 889 -25.57 -10.19 23.82
C ASP A 889 -24.94 -11.00 24.96
N THR A 890 -24.13 -10.36 25.80
CA THR A 890 -23.32 -11.03 26.83
C THR A 890 -23.81 -10.82 28.25
N SER A 891 -24.65 -9.81 28.50
CA SER A 891 -25.07 -9.34 29.83
C SER A 891 -23.93 -8.89 30.76
N GLU A 892 -22.70 -8.75 30.24
CA GLU A 892 -21.58 -8.20 31.01
C GLU A 892 -21.68 -6.67 31.10
N ILE A 893 -21.22 -6.10 32.21
CA ILE A 893 -21.22 -4.64 32.39
C ILE A 893 -20.09 -4.03 31.56
N VAL A 894 -20.45 -3.29 30.53
CA VAL A 894 -19.54 -2.58 29.63
C VAL A 894 -19.66 -1.07 29.82
N SER A 895 -18.64 -0.33 29.40
CA SER A 895 -18.64 1.14 29.44
C SER A 895 -18.19 1.74 28.12
N THR A 896 -18.85 2.82 27.70
CA THR A 896 -18.48 3.58 26.50
C THR A 896 -18.49 5.08 26.76
N THR A 897 -17.74 5.84 25.97
CA THR A 897 -17.71 7.30 26.04
C THR A 897 -18.51 7.91 24.89
N LEU A 898 -19.57 8.64 25.22
CA LEU A 898 -20.35 9.44 24.28
C LEU A 898 -19.87 10.90 24.31
N VAL A 899 -19.71 11.51 23.15
CA VAL A 899 -19.46 12.96 23.03
C VAL A 899 -20.73 13.63 22.57
N VAL A 900 -21.16 14.63 23.32
CA VAL A 900 -22.32 15.46 23.05
C VAL A 900 -21.81 16.84 22.65
N THR A 901 -22.00 17.18 21.37
CA THR A 901 -21.71 18.52 20.84
C THR A 901 -22.90 19.44 21.11
N ILE A 902 -22.66 20.59 21.75
CA ILE A 902 -23.70 21.54 22.12
C ILE A 902 -24.15 22.32 20.88
N PRO A 903 -25.44 22.26 20.50
CA PRO A 903 -25.97 23.00 19.35
C PRO A 903 -26.04 24.52 19.61
N GLU A 904 -26.19 25.31 18.54
CA GLU A 904 -26.27 26.79 18.63
C GLU A 904 -27.46 27.31 19.47
N SER A 905 -28.50 26.50 19.64
CA SER A 905 -29.68 26.84 20.43
C SER A 905 -30.39 25.60 20.96
N GLY A 906 -30.80 25.62 22.22
CA GLY A 906 -31.61 24.60 22.87
C GLY A 906 -31.52 24.75 24.40
N ASP A 907 -32.58 24.40 25.12
CA ASP A 907 -32.45 24.16 26.57
C ASP A 907 -31.79 22.78 26.80
N GLY A 908 -31.26 22.55 28.01
CA GLY A 908 -30.50 21.32 28.29
C GLY A 908 -31.29 20.03 28.04
N ALA A 909 -32.62 20.05 28.21
CA ALA A 909 -33.49 18.91 27.97
C ALA A 909 -33.70 18.65 26.47
N ALA A 910 -33.91 19.70 25.67
CA ALA A 910 -34.01 19.61 24.22
C ALA A 910 -32.69 19.17 23.59
N ILE A 911 -31.54 19.55 24.16
CA ILE A 911 -30.21 19.08 23.73
C ILE A 911 -30.07 17.58 24.02
N ALA A 912 -30.46 17.12 25.20
CA ALA A 912 -30.46 15.70 25.54
C ALA A 912 -31.36 14.90 24.56
N GLU A 913 -32.57 15.36 24.29
CA GLU A 913 -33.48 14.71 23.36
C GLU A 913 -32.94 14.68 21.91
N ALA A 914 -32.41 15.80 21.41
CA ALA A 914 -31.84 15.91 20.08
C ALA A 914 -30.60 15.01 19.88
N THR A 915 -29.85 14.77 20.96
CA THR A 915 -28.68 13.87 20.96
C THR A 915 -29.07 12.41 21.13
N GLY A 916 -30.34 12.13 21.45
CA GLY A 916 -30.88 10.78 21.65
C GLY A 916 -30.78 10.27 23.07
N LEU A 917 -30.45 11.13 24.03
CA LEU A 917 -30.36 10.79 25.44
C LEU A 917 -31.73 10.94 26.10
N VAL A 918 -32.41 9.82 26.31
CA VAL A 918 -33.68 9.78 27.06
C VAL A 918 -33.34 9.63 28.54
N LEU A 919 -33.43 10.73 29.29
CA LEU A 919 -32.98 10.80 30.69
C LEU A 919 -34.08 10.37 31.67
N LEU A 920 -33.76 9.43 32.55
CA LEU A 920 -34.59 8.98 33.67
C LEU A 920 -33.83 9.25 34.99
N PRO A 921 -33.81 10.49 35.49
CA PRO A 921 -33.09 10.80 36.73
C PRO A 921 -33.72 10.07 37.93
N GLU A 922 -32.90 9.32 38.68
CA GLU A 922 -33.25 8.74 39.97
C GLU A 922 -32.59 9.52 41.12
N GLU A 923 -32.89 9.19 42.39
CA GLU A 923 -32.39 9.95 43.55
C GLU A 923 -30.86 10.06 43.64
N THR A 924 -30.11 9.07 43.13
CA THR A 924 -28.65 9.01 43.26
C THR A 924 -27.89 8.82 41.95
N ARG A 925 -28.59 8.60 40.83
CA ARG A 925 -27.97 8.25 39.54
C ARG A 925 -28.78 8.77 38.36
N MET A 926 -28.09 8.99 37.25
CA MET A 926 -28.69 9.42 35.99
C MET A 926 -28.86 8.20 35.08
N VAL A 927 -30.05 7.60 35.09
CA VAL A 927 -30.39 6.44 34.25
C VAL A 927 -30.79 6.91 32.85
N LEU A 928 -30.48 6.09 31.85
CA LEU A 928 -30.86 6.30 30.45
C LEU A 928 -31.90 5.25 30.04
N ASP A 929 -32.94 5.70 29.33
CA ASP A 929 -33.82 4.82 28.56
C ASP A 929 -33.28 4.63 27.14
N ALA A 930 -33.88 3.70 26.38
CA ALA A 930 -33.50 3.40 25.02
C ALA A 930 -33.40 4.69 24.17
N PRO A 931 -32.28 4.88 23.44
CA PRO A 931 -32.04 6.10 22.70
C PRO A 931 -33.08 6.32 21.60
N GLY A 932 -33.36 7.59 21.30
CA GLY A 932 -34.33 7.95 20.25
C GLY A 932 -33.92 7.41 18.87
N PHE A 933 -34.89 6.91 18.10
CA PHE A 933 -34.63 6.39 16.76
C PHE A 933 -34.10 7.47 15.81
N GLY A 934 -33.03 7.17 15.06
CA GLY A 934 -32.36 8.06 14.12
C GLY A 934 -31.42 9.10 14.76
N THR A 935 -31.10 8.97 16.06
CA THR A 935 -30.30 9.94 16.80
C THR A 935 -28.80 9.57 16.85
N PRO A 936 -27.89 10.52 17.13
CA PRO A 936 -26.47 10.23 17.25
C PRO A 936 -26.11 9.19 18.33
N ALA A 937 -26.88 9.12 19.43
CA ALA A 937 -26.67 8.15 20.50
C ALA A 937 -27.11 6.73 20.14
N GLU A 938 -28.12 6.56 19.27
CA GLU A 938 -28.68 5.26 18.90
C GLU A 938 -27.60 4.25 18.49
N LYS A 939 -26.78 4.61 17.49
CA LYS A 939 -25.73 3.74 16.98
C LYS A 939 -24.62 3.46 17.98
N LYS A 940 -24.35 4.40 18.90
CA LYS A 940 -23.26 4.27 19.89
C LYS A 940 -23.67 3.47 21.12
N LEU A 941 -24.96 3.36 21.37
CA LEU A 941 -25.52 2.65 22.52
C LEU A 941 -26.29 1.38 22.13
N GLU A 942 -26.25 0.99 20.85
CA GLU A 942 -26.97 -0.18 20.31
C GLU A 942 -26.60 -1.49 21.02
N SER A 943 -25.37 -1.61 21.52
CA SER A 943 -24.90 -2.81 22.23
C SER A 943 -25.43 -2.92 23.67
N PHE A 944 -26.02 -1.87 24.25
CA PHE A 944 -26.48 -1.90 25.63
C PHE A 944 -27.89 -2.50 25.76
N ASP A 945 -28.12 -3.29 26.80
CA ASP A 945 -29.43 -3.80 27.17
C ASP A 945 -30.20 -2.79 28.04
N PHE A 946 -31.03 -1.98 27.38
CA PHE A 946 -31.94 -1.05 28.07
C PHE A 946 -33.16 -1.74 28.71
N TYR A 947 -33.38 -3.03 28.43
CA TYR A 947 -34.55 -3.77 28.89
C TYR A 947 -34.22 -4.83 29.94
N GLY A 948 -32.95 -4.96 30.32
CA GLY A 948 -32.45 -5.87 31.33
C GLY A 948 -32.71 -5.41 32.77
N ASP A 949 -32.35 -6.26 33.73
CA ASP A 949 -32.55 -5.99 35.17
C ASP A 949 -31.61 -4.89 35.70
N ALA A 950 -30.43 -4.72 35.10
CA ALA A 950 -29.47 -3.68 35.45
C ALA A 950 -29.63 -2.46 34.52
N PRO A 951 -29.82 -1.24 35.04
CA PRO A 951 -30.05 -0.08 34.21
C PRO A 951 -28.76 0.42 33.53
N VAL A 952 -28.92 1.05 32.37
CA VAL A 952 -27.87 1.82 31.71
C VAL A 952 -27.82 3.20 32.35
N GLU A 953 -26.65 3.63 32.83
CA GLU A 953 -26.51 4.90 33.57
C GLU A 953 -25.30 5.71 33.11
N VAL A 954 -25.39 7.03 33.29
CA VAL A 954 -24.25 7.94 33.13
C VAL A 954 -23.47 7.95 34.44
N ILE A 955 -22.21 7.54 34.39
CA ILE A 955 -21.33 7.44 35.57
C ILE A 955 -20.38 8.63 35.71
N GLU A 956 -20.03 9.29 34.61
CA GLU A 956 -19.12 10.44 34.61
C GLU A 956 -19.50 11.44 33.52
N ILE A 957 -19.42 12.74 33.86
CA ILE A 957 -19.58 13.85 32.92
C ILE A 957 -18.31 14.69 32.97
N LEU A 958 -17.66 14.86 31.82
CA LEU A 958 -16.49 15.72 31.66
C LEU A 958 -16.91 16.94 30.83
N ALA A 959 -17.10 18.06 31.50
CA ALA A 959 -17.37 19.35 30.87
C ALA A 959 -16.06 20.08 30.56
N PRO A 960 -15.95 20.83 29.45
CA PRO A 960 -14.76 21.62 29.14
C PRO A 960 -14.42 22.59 30.27
N ALA A 961 -13.14 22.66 30.64
CA ALA A 961 -12.63 23.58 31.65
C ALA A 961 -11.73 24.65 31.03
N ASP A 962 -11.68 25.83 31.65
CA ASP A 962 -10.77 26.91 31.24
C ASP A 962 -9.30 26.47 31.40
N GLN A 963 -8.67 26.11 30.28
CA GLN A 963 -7.26 25.72 30.21
C GLN A 963 -6.44 26.81 29.52
N LEU A 964 -5.22 27.07 30.02
CA LEU A 964 -4.26 27.90 29.30
C LEU A 964 -3.86 27.24 27.96
N PRO A 965 -3.46 28.04 26.94
CA PRO A 965 -3.04 27.51 25.65
C PRO A 965 -1.89 26.50 25.80
N LYS A 966 -2.08 25.29 25.27
CA LYS A 966 -1.11 24.18 25.33
C LYS A 966 0.26 24.58 24.76
N GLU A 967 0.30 25.52 23.81
CA GLU A 967 1.48 26.04 23.14
C GLU A 967 2.50 26.70 24.09
N LEU A 968 2.09 27.08 25.31
CA LEU A 968 3.02 27.58 26.33
C LEU A 968 4.12 26.57 26.69
N ILE A 969 3.88 25.26 26.50
CA ILE A 969 4.87 24.20 26.69
C ILE A 969 6.02 24.29 25.66
N PHE A 970 5.84 24.98 24.54
CA PHE A 970 6.92 25.21 23.57
C PHE A 970 8.07 26.01 24.16
N ILE A 971 7.80 26.94 25.09
CA ILE A 971 8.82 27.80 25.70
C ILE A 971 9.86 26.96 26.48
N PRO A 972 9.48 26.16 27.50
CA PRO A 972 10.45 25.32 28.21
C PRO A 972 11.12 24.28 27.29
N ALA A 973 10.41 23.74 26.30
CA ALA A 973 10.98 22.79 25.35
C ALA A 973 12.09 23.44 24.48
N LEU A 974 11.86 24.65 23.96
CA LEU A 974 12.84 25.38 23.16
C LEU A 974 14.02 25.89 24.00
N LEU A 975 13.80 26.25 25.27
CA LEU A 975 14.89 26.57 26.19
C LEU A 975 15.77 25.35 26.46
N LEU A 976 15.17 24.16 26.63
CA LEU A 976 15.92 22.92 26.79
C LEU A 976 16.70 22.57 25.51
N LEU A 977 16.12 22.78 24.33
CA LEU A 977 16.82 22.63 23.06
C LEU A 977 18.03 23.57 22.96
N ALA A 978 17.85 24.83 23.33
CA ALA A 978 18.92 25.82 23.35
C ALA A 978 20.05 25.42 24.32
N LEU A 979 19.71 24.84 25.49
CA LEU A 979 20.68 24.31 26.43
C LEU A 979 21.51 23.18 25.82
N VAL A 980 20.87 22.19 25.18
CA VAL A 980 21.57 21.10 24.48
C VAL A 980 22.48 21.66 23.38
N ALA A 981 21.99 22.64 22.60
CA ALA A 981 22.79 23.31 21.57
C ALA A 981 24.02 24.00 22.16
N MET A 982 23.89 24.72 23.28
CA MET A 982 25.00 25.37 23.98
C MET A 982 26.03 24.35 24.48
N MET A 983 25.58 23.24 25.08
CA MET A 983 26.45 22.15 25.56
C MET A 983 27.26 21.52 24.42
N GLN A 984 26.65 21.37 23.25
CA GLN A 984 27.31 20.81 22.06
C GLN A 984 28.26 21.81 21.38
N ARG A 985 27.89 23.10 21.33
CA ARG A 985 28.66 24.14 20.64
C ARG A 985 30.08 24.30 21.22
N GLY A 986 30.23 24.16 22.53
CA GLY A 986 31.54 24.15 23.19
C GLY A 986 32.47 23.03 22.69
N ARG A 987 31.91 21.87 22.35
CA ARG A 987 32.69 20.73 21.83
C ARG A 987 32.91 20.80 20.33
N ALA A 988 31.91 21.29 19.58
CA ALA A 988 32.01 21.44 18.12
C ALA A 988 33.19 22.34 17.70
N ARG A 989 33.43 23.44 18.44
CA ARG A 989 34.56 24.36 18.21
C ARG A 989 35.94 23.71 18.39
N MET A 990 36.08 22.77 19.33
CA MET A 990 37.34 22.05 19.55
C MET A 990 37.68 21.06 18.42
N THR A 991 36.68 20.62 17.66
CA THR A 991 36.87 19.75 16.49
C THR A 991 37.24 20.51 15.20
N GLU A 992 36.85 21.78 15.05
CA GLU A 992 37.21 22.60 13.88
C GLU A 992 38.66 23.11 13.91
N GLU A 993 39.25 23.30 15.09
CA GLU A 993 40.64 23.78 15.24
C GLU A 993 41.72 22.70 14.98
N GLY A 994 41.32 21.45 14.65
CA GLY A 994 42.22 20.28 14.62
C GLY A 994 42.48 19.60 13.28
N VAL A 995 41.93 20.05 12.14
CA VAL A 995 42.16 19.40 10.83
C VAL A 995 42.33 20.45 9.73
N PRO A 996 43.45 20.47 8.95
CA PRO A 996 43.66 21.45 7.89
C PRO A 996 42.67 21.23 6.73
N ALA A 997 42.26 22.35 6.12
CA ALA A 997 41.27 22.47 5.05
C ALA A 997 41.58 21.67 3.77
#